data_AF-A0A2E8H0J4-F1
#
_entry.id   AF-A0A2E8H0J4-F1
#
_cell.length_a   1.000
_cell.length_b   1.000
_cell.length_c   1.000
_cell.angle_alpha   90.00
_cell.angle_beta   90.00
_cell.angle_gamma   90.00
#
_symmetry.space_group_name_H-M   'P 1'
#
loop_
_entity.id
_entity.type
_entity.pdbx_description
1 polymer ?
#
loop_
_entity_poly.entity_id
_entity_poly.type
_entity_poly.pdbx_seq_one_letter_code
_entity_poly.pdbx_strand_id
1 'polypeptide(L)'
;MAGESKRQARKDRQYEELNEYRDLLQPPETFESGFTRKTLIGVLLIAFIMTPGQMYLSLVTGIGIGEAAQWVTVILFLEIAKRSFTTLKRQEIFLLTYVASQLIVRAETQTFLQLIWRQYFVSSPEAAQFGLTDKLVGLTWRGMGWFSPHPDSPAIIQRTFFHEDWLLPIALLVIGIIVSRVTWFTSGYVLFRLVSDRERLPFPTAPQAALGAMALAEESGSEDQSWKWPAFTVGGAIGLVFGFIYVAIPTLTETFAGKKVSILPIPFADLTPVLGRFLGATPIGISFSLSPIFAGLLLPFWSVMGSFAFVASFMVMSPILHHYGFMPHWVPGMSAIQTQITAGVDFWQPFAMGVTLAVAIISITQVIRAGREKAVDNAHAEEHGHDHDTCRHPDCDKQSQVRGYCIEHLNRGDFRLWVCVTLFFLGAAYPILLAKTLFPTLVTTGLLIVILLIAFVYAPLMSFVSARLDGLVGQNIVIPHLHEGMVFLTGYRGVEIWFVPLAGADFGGGAETFRIIELTGMRFTSLLKAEIVMVPIVLGASLMYWSFLWKLSPIPSDAYPYVQTFWPARAFAEAVKYSATQYSVTYEPGEEVEGRVVPPGEVAWSPANLQDDALYYWRVKVSFDINIKNPTKRIYGPWSETGWFTTDFRGAGGVRGSPTILELPTPRGVDASLPVPLLMVPQTATVIDEPETLFRVRLPTEGDTRDVAYVIELDTDPKFRGDFFQSSAETPMFFQIYWQDPRSAGDGRDEDFDGLADEEVLNQKDDDGDGAIDEDLRHPLDGEKWPILLFGLVFGIGIYSILSFFGMPMFFVWGYIRGVASVGVATFFLMLTEVVGAMLAKYYFWPRFGKQHWRQVAMVLAVGFGVGISLVGMFCAATLMISKAVSATTF
;
A
#
# COMPACT_ATOMS: atom_id res chain seq x y z
N MET A 1 44.97 18.36 1.94
CA MET A 1 45.12 18.70 0.50
C MET A 1 44.95 17.50 -0.46
N ALA A 2 45.91 16.57 -0.65
CA ALA A 2 45.77 15.49 -1.65
C ALA A 2 44.65 14.46 -1.34
N GLY A 3 44.42 14.16 -0.06
CA GLY A 3 43.31 13.30 0.38
C GLY A 3 41.93 13.96 0.25
N GLU A 4 41.85 15.27 0.48
CA GLU A 4 40.61 16.06 0.32
C GLU A 4 40.23 16.24 -1.14
N SER A 5 41.21 16.49 -2.03
CA SER A 5 40.98 16.56 -3.47
C SER A 5 40.46 15.24 -4.04
N LYS A 6 41.01 14.09 -3.62
CA LYS A 6 40.48 12.77 -4.01
C LYS A 6 39.08 12.50 -3.45
N ARG A 7 38.80 12.94 -2.22
CA ARG A 7 37.47 12.82 -1.59
C ARG A 7 36.43 13.70 -2.31
N GLN A 8 36.81 14.90 -2.71
CA GLN A 8 35.95 15.83 -3.45
C GLN A 8 35.67 15.31 -4.87
N ALA A 9 36.70 14.86 -5.61
CA ALA A 9 36.52 14.28 -6.94
C ALA A 9 35.61 13.03 -6.93
N ARG A 10 35.70 12.21 -5.87
CA ARG A 10 34.82 11.06 -5.68
C ARG A 10 33.38 11.47 -5.39
N LYS A 11 33.18 12.54 -4.60
CA LYS A 11 31.88 13.12 -4.31
C LYS A 11 31.26 13.71 -5.59
N ASP A 12 32.02 14.47 -6.36
CA ASP A 12 31.55 15.10 -7.60
C ASP A 12 31.12 14.04 -8.63
N ARG A 13 31.89 12.95 -8.79
CA ARG A 13 31.51 11.81 -9.64
C ARG A 13 30.25 11.10 -9.16
N GLN A 14 30.07 10.96 -7.84
CA GLN A 14 28.91 10.28 -7.25
C GLN A 14 27.60 11.07 -7.47
N TYR A 15 27.70 12.40 -7.56
CA TYR A 15 26.58 13.34 -7.70
C TYR A 15 26.53 14.06 -9.06
N GLU A 16 27.33 13.63 -10.05
CA GLU A 16 27.40 14.26 -11.37
C GLU A 16 26.04 14.26 -12.08
N GLU A 17 25.44 13.06 -12.25
CA GLU A 17 24.12 12.92 -12.86
C GLU A 17 23.05 13.66 -12.04
N LEU A 18 23.22 13.74 -10.72
CA LEU A 18 22.28 14.40 -9.81
C LEU A 18 22.22 15.91 -10.06
N ASN A 19 23.38 16.55 -10.17
CA ASN A 19 23.49 17.97 -10.43
C ASN A 19 22.95 18.33 -11.82
N GLU A 20 23.14 17.46 -12.81
CA GLU A 20 22.61 17.70 -14.16
C GLU A 20 21.08 17.74 -14.20
N TYR A 21 20.38 16.90 -13.43
CA TYR A 21 18.90 16.93 -13.37
C TYR A 21 18.40 18.22 -12.72
N ARG A 22 19.15 18.78 -11.76
CA ARG A 22 18.85 20.08 -11.15
C ARG A 22 18.82 21.21 -12.17
N ASP A 23 19.80 21.19 -13.07
CA ASP A 23 20.02 22.29 -14.01
C ASP A 23 19.10 22.22 -15.24
N LEU A 24 18.23 21.21 -15.33
CA LEU A 24 17.27 21.06 -16.43
C LEU A 24 16.25 22.19 -16.50
N LEU A 25 15.80 22.70 -15.35
CA LEU A 25 14.84 23.79 -15.30
C LEU A 25 15.18 24.71 -14.12
N GLN A 26 15.58 25.94 -14.44
CA GLN A 26 15.83 26.94 -13.42
C GLN A 26 14.52 27.62 -13.00
N PRO A 27 14.29 27.88 -11.70
CA PRO A 27 13.11 28.60 -11.29
C PRO A 27 13.13 30.05 -11.80
N PRO A 28 11.96 30.59 -12.23
CA PRO A 28 11.85 31.96 -12.72
C PRO A 28 12.16 32.99 -11.64
N GLU A 29 12.53 34.21 -12.05
CA GLU A 29 12.82 35.33 -11.14
C GLU A 29 11.54 35.99 -10.59
N THR A 30 10.40 35.82 -11.27
CA THR A 30 9.12 36.42 -10.90
C THR A 30 8.05 35.36 -10.63
N PHE A 31 7.29 35.58 -9.55
CA PHE A 31 6.19 34.71 -9.12
C PHE A 31 4.83 35.39 -9.30
N GLU A 32 3.95 34.74 -10.05
CA GLU A 32 2.59 35.21 -10.34
C GLU A 32 1.51 34.39 -9.62
N SER A 33 0.31 34.97 -9.49
CA SER A 33 -0.84 34.26 -8.91
C SER A 33 -1.44 33.30 -9.94
N GLY A 34 -1.48 32.01 -9.61
CA GLY A 34 -2.21 31.01 -10.40
C GLY A 34 -3.70 30.98 -10.08
N PHE A 35 -4.11 31.43 -8.89
CA PHE A 35 -5.52 31.46 -8.48
C PHE A 35 -6.20 32.73 -9.00
N THR A 36 -7.07 32.58 -10.00
CA THR A 36 -7.83 33.65 -10.64
C THR A 36 -9.31 33.27 -10.80
N ARG A 37 -10.13 34.19 -11.31
CA ARG A 37 -11.54 33.89 -11.63
C ARG A 37 -11.68 32.80 -12.69
N LYS A 38 -10.72 32.71 -13.63
CA LYS A 38 -10.72 31.68 -14.69
C LYS A 38 -10.49 30.30 -14.08
N THR A 39 -9.52 30.18 -13.18
CA THR A 39 -9.26 28.90 -12.51
C THR A 39 -10.40 28.48 -11.60
N LEU A 40 -11.12 29.41 -10.97
CA LEU A 40 -12.32 29.11 -10.18
C LEU A 40 -13.44 28.49 -11.04
N ILE A 41 -13.68 29.04 -12.24
CA ILE A 41 -14.65 28.47 -13.20
C ILE A 41 -14.19 27.07 -13.62
N GLY A 42 -12.89 26.89 -13.89
CA GLY A 42 -12.34 25.57 -14.19
C GLY A 42 -12.52 24.57 -13.06
N VAL A 43 -12.30 24.95 -11.80
CA VAL A 43 -12.55 24.09 -10.63
C VAL A 43 -14.01 23.65 -10.57
N LEU A 44 -14.96 24.56 -10.79
CA LEU A 44 -16.39 24.24 -10.82
C LEU A 44 -16.75 23.30 -11.97
N LEU A 45 -16.20 23.54 -13.17
CA LEU A 45 -16.39 22.65 -14.31
C LEU A 45 -15.96 21.23 -13.97
N ILE A 46 -14.78 21.08 -13.37
CA ILE A 46 -14.24 19.76 -13.02
C ILE A 46 -15.11 19.10 -11.95
N ALA A 47 -15.46 19.84 -10.90
CA ALA A 47 -16.23 19.31 -9.77
C ALA A 47 -17.67 18.89 -10.13
N PHE A 48 -18.34 19.60 -11.04
CA PHE A 48 -19.75 19.36 -11.38
C PHE A 48 -19.96 18.62 -12.71
N ILE A 49 -18.98 18.58 -13.61
CA ILE A 49 -19.12 17.86 -14.89
C ILE A 49 -18.26 16.61 -14.94
N MET A 50 -16.98 16.72 -14.57
CA MET A 50 -16.06 15.59 -14.68
C MET A 50 -16.24 14.61 -13.53
N THR A 51 -16.22 15.08 -12.28
CA THR A 51 -16.31 14.24 -11.08
C THR A 51 -17.52 13.28 -11.06
N PRO A 52 -18.74 13.68 -11.45
CA PRO A 52 -19.90 12.77 -11.44
C PRO A 52 -19.76 11.64 -12.46
N GLY A 53 -19.23 11.97 -13.63
CA GLY A 53 -18.92 10.98 -14.66
C GLY A 53 -17.91 9.96 -14.15
N GLN A 54 -16.85 10.41 -13.46
CA GLN A 54 -15.88 9.53 -12.80
C GLN A 54 -16.54 8.63 -11.75
N MET A 55 -17.35 9.21 -10.86
CA MET A 55 -18.02 8.51 -9.78
C MET A 55 -18.92 7.40 -10.31
N TYR A 56 -19.80 7.73 -11.25
CA TYR A 56 -20.66 6.73 -11.88
C TYR A 56 -19.85 5.67 -12.62
N LEU A 57 -18.81 6.07 -13.35
CA LEU A 57 -17.97 5.12 -14.09
C LEU A 57 -17.26 4.12 -13.19
N SER A 58 -16.75 4.59 -12.04
CA SER A 58 -16.10 3.75 -11.03
C SER A 58 -17.04 2.65 -10.51
N LEU A 59 -18.34 2.92 -10.39
CA LEU A 59 -19.34 1.95 -9.93
C LEU A 59 -19.72 0.92 -11.01
N VAL A 60 -19.76 1.33 -12.28
CA VAL A 60 -20.22 0.48 -13.38
C VAL A 60 -19.08 -0.36 -13.98
N THR A 61 -17.90 0.22 -14.14
CA THR A 61 -16.78 -0.44 -14.82
C THR A 61 -15.62 -0.78 -13.90
N GLY A 62 -15.56 -0.18 -12.70
CA GLY A 62 -14.44 -0.34 -11.78
C GLY A 62 -13.15 0.32 -12.18
N ILE A 63 -13.14 0.93 -13.35
CA ILE A 63 -12.02 1.65 -13.90
C ILE A 63 -12.38 3.13 -13.79
N GLY A 64 -11.66 3.85 -12.95
CA GLY A 64 -11.66 5.31 -13.01
C GLY A 64 -11.12 5.78 -14.36
N ILE A 65 -11.47 7.00 -14.81
CA ILE A 65 -10.87 7.56 -16.03
C ILE A 65 -9.35 7.81 -15.81
N GLY A 66 -8.84 7.64 -14.58
CA GLY A 66 -7.41 7.52 -14.26
C GLY A 66 -6.63 8.83 -14.45
N GLU A 67 -5.29 8.73 -14.45
CA GLU A 67 -4.40 9.88 -14.72
C GLU A 67 -4.67 10.54 -16.08
N ALA A 68 -5.25 9.78 -17.00
CA ALA A 68 -5.67 10.22 -18.32
C ALA A 68 -6.68 11.37 -18.30
N ALA A 69 -7.61 11.35 -17.35
CA ALA A 69 -8.69 12.33 -17.29
C ALA A 69 -8.19 13.72 -16.90
N GLN A 70 -7.12 13.83 -16.10
CA GLN A 70 -6.55 15.10 -15.67
C GLN A 70 -6.12 15.93 -16.88
N TRP A 71 -5.34 15.34 -17.78
CA TRP A 71 -4.77 16.04 -18.92
C TRP A 71 -5.85 16.44 -19.93
N VAL A 72 -6.79 15.54 -20.21
CA VAL A 72 -7.83 15.85 -21.19
C VAL A 72 -8.81 16.88 -20.66
N THR A 73 -9.09 16.88 -19.37
CA THR A 73 -9.88 17.93 -18.72
C THR A 73 -9.24 19.31 -18.90
N VAL A 74 -7.92 19.40 -18.72
CA VAL A 74 -7.18 20.64 -18.91
C VAL A 74 -7.18 21.06 -20.38
N ILE A 75 -6.99 20.12 -21.31
CA ILE A 75 -7.03 20.39 -22.76
C ILE A 75 -8.42 20.86 -23.19
N LEU A 76 -9.49 20.21 -22.71
CA LEU A 76 -10.87 20.59 -23.02
C LEU A 76 -11.18 21.99 -22.46
N PHE A 77 -10.74 22.30 -21.25
CA PHE A 77 -10.88 23.64 -20.68
C PHE A 77 -10.09 24.68 -21.48
N LEU A 78 -8.89 24.35 -21.92
CA LEU A 78 -8.05 25.21 -22.76
C LEU A 78 -8.70 25.47 -24.13
N GLU A 79 -9.31 24.46 -24.75
CA GLU A 79 -10.07 24.62 -25.99
C GLU A 79 -11.33 25.48 -25.81
N ILE A 80 -12.04 25.34 -24.69
CA ILE A 80 -13.16 26.23 -24.35
C ILE A 80 -12.65 27.67 -24.17
N ALA A 81 -11.54 27.85 -23.45
CA ALA A 81 -10.95 29.16 -23.21
C ALA A 81 -10.55 29.85 -24.52
N LYS A 82 -9.91 29.12 -25.44
CA LYS A 82 -9.55 29.60 -26.79
C LYS A 82 -10.77 30.01 -27.61
N ARG A 83 -11.80 29.16 -27.66
CA ARG A 83 -13.07 29.45 -28.36
C ARG A 83 -13.81 30.65 -27.74
N SER A 84 -13.56 30.93 -26.47
CA SER A 84 -14.07 32.11 -25.75
C SER A 84 -13.17 33.34 -25.89
N PHE A 85 -12.16 33.32 -26.77
CA PHE A 85 -11.16 34.39 -26.96
C PHE A 85 -10.40 34.77 -25.67
N THR A 86 -10.14 33.79 -24.81
CA THR A 86 -9.36 33.97 -23.58
C THR A 86 -8.10 33.12 -23.61
N THR A 87 -7.00 33.64 -23.08
CA THR A 87 -5.75 32.90 -22.87
C THR A 87 -5.59 32.54 -21.39
N LEU A 88 -4.88 31.45 -21.10
CA LEU A 88 -4.59 31.02 -19.73
C LEU A 88 -3.09 31.15 -19.47
N LYS A 89 -2.72 31.65 -18.29
CA LYS A 89 -1.31 31.71 -17.90
C LYS A 89 -0.79 30.31 -17.55
N ARG A 90 0.52 30.10 -17.65
CA ARG A 90 1.17 28.85 -17.21
C ARG A 90 0.84 28.47 -15.76
N GLN A 91 0.72 29.45 -14.86
CA GLN A 91 0.36 29.22 -13.46
C GLN A 91 -1.11 28.82 -13.30
N GLU A 92 -2.01 29.33 -14.16
CA GLU A 92 -3.43 28.97 -14.16
C GLU A 92 -3.60 27.52 -14.68
N ILE A 93 -2.87 27.15 -15.73
CA ILE A 93 -2.89 25.79 -16.31
C ILE A 93 -2.33 24.79 -15.31
N PHE A 94 -1.18 25.09 -14.69
CA PHE A 94 -0.63 24.24 -13.64
C PHE A 94 -1.63 24.06 -12.48
N LEU A 95 -2.24 25.16 -12.01
CA LEU A 95 -3.24 25.07 -10.95
C LEU A 95 -4.43 24.20 -11.36
N LEU A 96 -4.90 24.30 -12.61
CA LEU A 96 -5.99 23.45 -13.11
C LEU A 96 -5.59 21.97 -13.24
N THR A 97 -4.35 21.67 -13.67
CA THR A 97 -3.84 20.30 -13.70
C THR A 97 -3.76 19.71 -12.30
N TYR A 98 -3.25 20.48 -11.33
CA TYR A 98 -3.22 20.10 -9.92
C TYR A 98 -4.62 19.90 -9.35
N VAL A 99 -5.53 20.82 -9.64
CA VAL A 99 -6.91 20.73 -9.17
C VAL A 99 -7.59 19.50 -9.76
N ALA A 100 -7.46 19.27 -11.06
CA ALA A 100 -8.04 18.10 -11.72
C ALA A 100 -7.51 16.79 -11.11
N SER A 101 -6.20 16.68 -10.88
CA SER A 101 -5.60 15.49 -10.26
C SER A 101 -6.17 15.23 -8.87
N GLN A 102 -6.21 16.27 -8.03
CA GLN A 102 -6.72 16.16 -6.67
C GLN A 102 -8.23 15.87 -6.63
N LEU A 103 -9.01 16.44 -7.55
CA LEU A 103 -10.46 16.23 -7.62
C LEU A 103 -10.80 14.79 -7.99
N ILE A 104 -10.11 14.21 -8.98
CA ILE A 104 -10.33 12.84 -9.43
C ILE A 104 -9.96 11.85 -8.31
N VAL A 105 -8.77 11.99 -7.74
CA VAL A 105 -8.30 11.12 -6.65
C VAL A 105 -9.27 11.17 -5.46
N ARG A 106 -9.75 12.35 -5.07
CA ARG A 106 -10.67 12.51 -3.93
C ARG A 106 -12.04 11.91 -4.20
N ALA A 107 -12.51 11.96 -5.45
CA ALA A 107 -13.78 11.35 -5.85
C ALA A 107 -13.77 9.82 -5.72
N GLU A 108 -12.61 9.20 -5.97
CA GLU A 108 -12.44 7.74 -5.94
C GLU A 108 -12.10 7.18 -4.56
N THR A 109 -11.42 7.95 -3.68
CA THR A 109 -10.79 7.35 -2.49
C THR A 109 -11.14 7.97 -1.13
N GLN A 110 -11.65 9.20 -1.03
CA GLN A 110 -11.56 9.96 0.24
C GLN A 110 -12.80 10.72 0.72
N THR A 111 -13.95 10.61 0.05
CA THR A 111 -15.17 11.33 0.48
C THR A 111 -16.28 10.35 0.87
N PHE A 112 -17.48 10.49 0.30
CA PHE A 112 -18.68 9.78 0.71
C PHE A 112 -18.72 8.32 0.23
N LEU A 113 -17.92 7.93 -0.77
CA LEU A 113 -17.79 6.54 -1.18
C LEU A 113 -17.35 5.64 -0.02
N GLN A 114 -16.43 6.12 0.83
CA GLN A 114 -15.98 5.37 1.99
C GLN A 114 -17.12 5.11 2.98
N LEU A 115 -18.07 6.02 3.12
CA LEU A 115 -19.24 5.83 4.00
C LEU A 115 -20.20 4.78 3.42
N ILE A 116 -20.43 4.80 2.10
CA ILE A 116 -21.23 3.77 1.42
C ILE A 116 -20.55 2.41 1.51
N TRP A 117 -19.23 2.35 1.31
CA TRP A 117 -18.45 1.14 1.45
C TRP A 117 -18.57 0.55 2.85
N ARG A 118 -18.39 1.36 3.90
CA ARG A 118 -18.53 0.92 5.30
C ARG A 118 -19.93 0.38 5.60
N GLN A 119 -20.95 1.07 5.11
CA GLN A 119 -22.34 0.63 5.25
C GLN A 119 -22.59 -0.71 4.55
N TYR A 120 -22.12 -0.86 3.31
CA TYR A 120 -22.21 -2.11 2.57
C TYR A 120 -21.47 -3.24 3.32
N PHE A 121 -20.22 -3.00 3.71
CA PHE A 121 -19.38 -3.97 4.40
C PHE A 121 -20.06 -4.49 5.66
N VAL A 122 -20.58 -3.60 6.52
CA VAL A 122 -21.29 -4.00 7.74
C VAL A 122 -22.54 -4.85 7.45
N SER A 123 -23.27 -4.52 6.37
CA SER A 123 -24.46 -5.28 5.93
C SER A 123 -24.16 -6.53 5.10
N SER A 124 -22.88 -6.79 4.78
CA SER A 124 -22.50 -7.85 3.86
C SER A 124 -22.58 -9.23 4.50
N PRO A 125 -22.92 -10.30 3.74
CA PRO A 125 -22.89 -11.66 4.26
C PRO A 125 -21.48 -12.06 4.70
N GLU A 126 -20.44 -11.53 4.06
CA GLU A 126 -19.05 -11.77 4.43
C GLU A 126 -18.76 -11.24 5.85
N ALA A 127 -19.11 -9.99 6.16
CA ALA A 127 -18.93 -9.46 7.52
C ALA A 127 -19.77 -10.23 8.56
N ALA A 128 -20.96 -10.70 8.19
CA ALA A 128 -21.80 -11.51 9.06
C ALA A 128 -21.19 -12.88 9.36
N GLN A 129 -20.60 -13.55 8.36
CA GLN A 129 -19.88 -14.83 8.53
C GLN A 129 -18.70 -14.70 9.50
N PHE A 130 -17.96 -13.60 9.44
CA PHE A 130 -16.88 -13.30 10.38
C PHE A 130 -17.38 -12.64 11.68
N GLY A 131 -18.68 -12.62 11.99
CA GLY A 131 -19.22 -12.05 13.24
C GLY A 131 -18.87 -10.56 13.44
N LEU A 132 -18.52 -9.84 12.37
CA LEU A 132 -18.02 -8.47 12.44
C LEU A 132 -19.15 -7.44 12.49
N THR A 133 -20.31 -7.75 11.91
CA THR A 133 -21.44 -6.81 11.81
C THR A 133 -21.79 -6.18 13.16
N ASP A 134 -22.00 -6.99 14.19
CA ASP A 134 -22.39 -6.49 15.51
C ASP A 134 -21.26 -5.73 16.21
N LYS A 135 -20.03 -6.23 16.08
CA LYS A 135 -18.85 -5.59 16.65
C LYS A 135 -18.62 -4.20 16.06
N LEU A 136 -18.81 -4.05 14.75
CA LEU A 136 -18.62 -2.79 14.03
C LEU A 136 -19.74 -1.78 14.29
N VAL A 137 -21.00 -2.24 14.41
CA VAL A 137 -22.12 -1.36 14.78
C VAL A 137 -22.07 -0.98 16.26
N GLY A 138 -21.55 -1.88 17.10
CA GLY A 138 -21.30 -1.64 18.52
C GLY A 138 -20.28 -0.53 18.80
N LEU A 139 -19.50 -0.09 17.80
CA LEU A 139 -18.57 1.04 17.88
C LEU A 139 -19.32 2.37 18.02
N THR A 140 -19.73 2.67 19.25
CA THR A 140 -20.50 3.86 19.60
C THR A 140 -19.69 4.84 20.44
N TRP A 141 -19.89 6.14 20.18
CA TRP A 141 -19.38 7.22 21.01
C TRP A 141 -20.55 8.08 21.46
N ARG A 142 -20.78 8.14 22.79
CA ARG A 142 -21.95 8.79 23.40
C ARG A 142 -23.30 8.29 22.84
N GLY A 143 -23.41 7.00 22.54
CA GLY A 143 -24.62 6.38 21.99
C GLY A 143 -24.85 6.58 20.48
N MET A 144 -23.95 7.28 19.78
CA MET A 144 -23.98 7.41 18.32
C MET A 144 -22.92 6.51 17.69
N GLY A 145 -23.28 5.70 16.68
CA GLY A 145 -22.33 4.91 15.89
C GLY A 145 -21.40 5.82 15.09
N TRP A 146 -20.08 5.62 15.19
CA TRP A 146 -19.11 6.46 14.46
C TRP A 146 -18.55 5.79 13.20
N PHE A 147 -18.61 4.45 13.10
CA PHE A 147 -18.12 3.70 11.95
C PHE A 147 -19.15 3.64 10.81
N SER A 148 -20.35 3.11 11.10
CA SER A 148 -21.51 3.03 10.22
C SER A 148 -22.80 2.98 11.05
N PRO A 149 -23.94 3.52 10.57
CA PRO A 149 -25.25 3.24 11.14
C PRO A 149 -25.60 1.74 11.10
N HIS A 150 -26.53 1.32 11.96
CA HIS A 150 -27.08 -0.05 11.96
C HIS A 150 -27.76 -0.34 10.60
N PRO A 151 -27.68 -1.57 10.05
CA PRO A 151 -28.34 -1.94 8.80
C PRO A 151 -29.85 -1.62 8.77
N ASP A 152 -30.53 -1.81 9.90
CA ASP A 152 -31.96 -1.51 10.08
C ASP A 152 -32.29 -0.03 10.34
N SER A 153 -31.30 0.86 10.33
CA SER A 153 -31.54 2.29 10.52
C SER A 153 -32.40 2.88 9.39
N PRO A 154 -33.34 3.80 9.69
CA PRO A 154 -34.07 4.56 8.68
C PRO A 154 -33.17 5.26 7.66
N ALA A 155 -31.96 5.66 8.04
CA ALA A 155 -30.99 6.31 7.16
C ALA A 155 -30.55 5.38 6.01
N ILE A 156 -30.35 4.10 6.31
CA ILE A 156 -29.90 3.09 5.35
C ILE A 156 -31.07 2.65 4.48
N ILE A 157 -32.23 2.40 5.09
CA ILE A 157 -33.45 1.99 4.38
C ILE A 157 -33.88 3.07 3.38
N GLN A 158 -33.86 4.35 3.79
CA GLN A 158 -34.21 5.48 2.92
C GLN A 158 -33.07 5.91 1.99
N ARG A 159 -31.88 5.33 2.13
CA ARG A 159 -30.68 5.61 1.32
C ARG A 159 -30.36 7.11 1.27
N THR A 160 -30.28 7.73 2.44
CA THR A 160 -30.04 9.17 2.60
C THR A 160 -28.92 9.46 3.60
N PHE A 161 -28.04 10.40 3.25
CA PHE A 161 -27.04 10.95 4.17
C PHE A 161 -27.62 12.01 5.12
N PHE A 162 -28.83 12.50 4.84
CA PHE A 162 -29.50 13.53 5.65
C PHE A 162 -30.32 12.89 6.77
N HIS A 163 -29.64 12.21 7.69
CA HIS A 163 -30.22 11.60 8.89
C HIS A 163 -29.26 11.76 10.07
N GLU A 164 -29.78 11.79 11.30
CA GLU A 164 -28.99 12.03 12.51
C GLU A 164 -27.91 10.95 12.73
N ASP A 165 -28.21 9.70 12.40
CA ASP A 165 -27.26 8.57 12.48
C ASP A 165 -25.98 8.76 11.64
N TRP A 166 -26.02 9.58 10.59
CA TRP A 166 -24.85 9.90 9.76
C TRP A 166 -24.05 11.10 10.26
N LEU A 167 -24.56 11.84 11.25
CA LEU A 167 -23.96 13.10 11.71
C LEU A 167 -22.52 12.90 12.19
N LEU A 168 -22.29 11.91 13.06
CA LEU A 168 -20.97 11.65 13.62
C LEU A 168 -19.99 11.09 12.58
N PRO A 169 -20.31 10.07 11.76
CA PRO A 169 -19.43 9.62 10.68
C PRO A 169 -19.07 10.73 9.69
N ILE A 170 -20.04 11.56 9.28
CA ILE A 170 -19.80 12.68 8.36
C ILE A 170 -18.93 13.75 9.03
N ALA A 171 -19.18 14.10 10.29
CA ALA A 171 -18.38 15.07 11.02
C ALA A 171 -16.91 14.62 11.15
N LEU A 172 -16.68 13.36 11.53
CA LEU A 172 -15.33 12.79 11.61
C LEU A 172 -14.64 12.78 10.24
N LEU A 173 -15.36 12.46 9.17
CA LEU A 173 -14.84 12.51 7.81
C LEU A 173 -14.44 13.93 7.41
N VAL A 174 -15.31 14.92 7.62
CA VAL A 174 -15.03 16.32 7.25
C VAL A 174 -13.85 16.88 8.05
N ILE A 175 -13.83 16.67 9.37
CA ILE A 175 -12.72 17.11 10.23
C ILE A 175 -11.43 16.40 9.82
N GLY A 176 -11.48 15.09 9.59
CA GLY A 176 -10.33 14.30 9.15
C GLY A 176 -9.74 14.79 7.83
N ILE A 177 -10.59 15.14 6.86
CA ILE A 177 -10.13 15.74 5.58
C ILE A 177 -9.47 17.09 5.84
N ILE A 178 -10.09 17.98 6.62
CA ILE A 178 -9.52 19.30 6.91
C ILE A 178 -8.17 19.17 7.60
N VAL A 179 -8.07 18.34 8.64
CA VAL A 179 -6.82 18.10 9.37
C VAL A 179 -5.76 17.51 8.45
N SER A 180 -6.11 16.49 7.66
CA SER A 180 -5.20 15.86 6.68
C SER A 180 -4.67 16.87 5.65
N ARG A 181 -5.51 17.81 5.19
CA ARG A 181 -5.06 18.87 4.28
C ARG A 181 -4.13 19.87 4.95
N VAL A 182 -4.42 20.26 6.19
CA VAL A 182 -3.56 21.16 6.96
C VAL A 182 -2.21 20.51 7.25
N THR A 183 -2.18 19.25 7.69
CA THR A 183 -0.92 18.52 7.93
C THR A 183 -0.14 18.32 6.64
N TRP A 184 -0.76 17.88 5.56
CA TRP A 184 -0.10 17.73 4.26
C TRP A 184 0.52 19.04 3.76
N PHE A 185 -0.22 20.16 3.83
CA PHE A 185 0.27 21.45 3.33
C PHE A 185 1.44 21.96 4.17
N THR A 186 1.31 21.86 5.50
CA THR A 186 2.30 22.41 6.42
C THR A 186 3.58 21.58 6.48
N SER A 187 3.46 20.25 6.56
CA SER A 187 4.61 19.34 6.54
C SER A 187 5.34 19.40 5.20
N GLY A 188 4.62 19.31 4.07
CA GLY A 188 5.21 19.41 2.73
C GLY A 188 5.98 20.71 2.53
N TYR A 189 5.46 21.84 3.03
CA TYR A 189 6.15 23.12 2.97
C TYR A 189 7.41 23.16 3.86
N VAL A 190 7.34 22.66 5.09
CA VAL A 190 8.51 22.59 5.99
C VAL A 190 9.60 21.71 5.40
N LEU A 191 9.23 20.53 4.88
CA LEU A 191 10.15 19.61 4.22
C LEU A 191 10.76 20.22 2.97
N PHE A 192 9.96 20.91 2.14
CA PHE A 192 10.44 21.67 1.00
C PHE A 192 11.51 22.71 1.42
N ARG A 193 11.27 23.48 2.50
CA ARG A 193 12.23 24.47 3.01
C ARG A 193 13.52 23.83 3.53
N LEU A 194 13.45 22.63 4.12
CA LEU A 194 14.61 21.90 4.60
C LEU A 194 15.43 21.29 3.45
N VAL A 195 14.75 20.67 2.49
CA VAL A 195 15.37 19.83 1.47
C VAL A 195 15.73 20.64 0.20
N SER A 196 14.84 21.51 -0.26
CA SER A 196 15.08 22.36 -1.43
C SER A 196 15.87 23.62 -1.10
N ASP A 197 15.45 24.40 -0.09
CA ASP A 197 16.10 25.70 0.15
C ASP A 197 17.42 25.56 0.93
N ARG A 198 17.43 24.71 1.98
CA ARG A 198 18.60 24.52 2.83
C ARG A 198 19.58 23.49 2.29
N GLU A 199 19.13 22.31 1.87
CA GLU A 199 20.01 21.27 1.30
C GLU A 199 20.28 21.44 -0.21
N ARG A 200 19.45 22.21 -0.92
CA ARG A 200 19.59 22.46 -2.37
C ARG A 200 19.60 21.17 -3.19
N LEU A 201 18.73 20.22 -2.82
CA LEU A 201 18.56 18.98 -3.57
C LEU A 201 17.91 19.24 -4.94
N PRO A 202 18.18 18.40 -5.94
CA PRO A 202 17.79 18.67 -7.33
C PRO A 202 16.32 18.41 -7.67
N PHE A 203 15.67 17.44 -7.01
CA PHE A 203 14.35 16.90 -7.35
C PHE A 203 14.24 16.49 -8.84
N PRO A 204 14.76 15.33 -9.25
CA PRO A 204 14.87 14.97 -10.67
C PRO A 204 13.53 14.85 -11.42
N THR A 205 12.46 14.53 -10.70
CA THR A 205 11.08 14.34 -11.24
C THR A 205 10.28 15.65 -11.29
N ALA A 206 10.59 16.65 -10.46
CA ALA A 206 9.86 17.92 -10.43
C ALA A 206 9.92 18.71 -11.76
N PRO A 207 11.08 18.83 -12.45
CA PRO A 207 11.16 19.46 -13.77
C PRO A 207 10.26 18.82 -14.82
N GLN A 208 10.04 17.50 -14.76
CA GLN A 208 9.19 16.79 -15.71
C GLN A 208 7.73 17.26 -15.61
N ALA A 209 7.18 17.29 -14.39
CA ALA A 209 5.82 17.76 -14.16
C ALA A 209 5.65 19.24 -14.53
N ALA A 210 6.65 20.07 -14.21
CA ALA A 210 6.64 21.50 -14.56
C ALA A 210 6.69 21.74 -16.08
N LEU A 211 7.57 21.04 -16.80
CA LEU A 211 7.71 21.17 -18.26
C LEU A 211 6.45 20.71 -19.00
N GLY A 212 5.76 19.67 -18.51
CA GLY A 212 4.48 19.23 -19.08
C GLY A 212 3.39 20.32 -19.01
N ALA A 213 3.25 20.96 -17.86
CA ALA A 213 2.30 22.07 -17.70
C ALA A 213 2.70 23.30 -18.55
N MET A 214 3.99 23.58 -18.68
CA MET A 214 4.50 24.67 -19.53
C MET A 214 4.27 24.41 -21.02
N ALA A 215 4.42 23.17 -21.50
CA ALA A 215 4.18 22.81 -22.90
C ALA A 215 2.73 23.07 -23.31
N LEU A 216 1.77 22.82 -22.42
CA LEU A 216 0.36 23.15 -22.64
C LEU A 216 0.08 24.66 -22.60
N ALA A 217 0.89 25.43 -21.88
CA ALA A 217 0.73 26.88 -21.83
C ALA A 217 1.08 27.57 -23.16
N GLU A 218 2.11 27.10 -23.86
CA GLU A 218 2.47 27.61 -25.20
C GLU A 218 1.31 27.48 -26.19
N GLU A 219 0.58 26.36 -26.13
CA GLU A 219 -0.59 26.12 -26.98
C GLU A 219 -1.77 27.06 -26.67
N SER A 220 -1.84 27.61 -25.45
CA SER A 220 -2.88 28.58 -25.07
C SER A 220 -2.67 29.98 -25.67
N GLY A 221 -1.55 30.20 -26.39
CA GLY A 221 -1.20 31.49 -27.00
C GLY A 221 -0.66 32.52 -26.01
N SER A 222 -0.24 32.11 -24.80
CA SER A 222 0.32 32.99 -23.79
C SER A 222 1.83 33.25 -23.93
N GLU A 223 2.55 32.35 -24.61
CA GLU A 223 4.00 32.40 -24.85
C GLU A 223 4.28 32.11 -26.33
N ASP A 224 5.45 32.53 -26.84
CA ASP A 224 5.88 32.24 -28.20
C ASP A 224 6.03 30.72 -28.43
N GLN A 225 5.69 30.25 -29.63
CA GLN A 225 5.83 28.82 -29.98
C GLN A 225 7.30 28.39 -29.88
N SER A 226 7.61 27.49 -28.94
CA SER A 226 8.96 26.97 -28.73
C SER A 226 9.10 25.53 -29.27
N TRP A 227 10.25 24.90 -28.98
CA TRP A 227 10.49 23.48 -29.26
C TRP A 227 9.57 22.53 -28.49
N LYS A 228 8.91 22.99 -27.41
CA LYS A 228 8.09 22.14 -26.52
C LYS A 228 6.84 21.62 -27.25
N TRP A 229 6.13 22.46 -28.00
CA TRP A 229 4.90 22.04 -28.69
C TRP A 229 5.12 20.95 -29.77
N PRO A 230 6.11 21.07 -30.68
CA PRO A 230 6.45 19.98 -31.60
C PRO A 230 6.82 18.66 -30.88
N ALA A 231 7.61 18.73 -29.81
CA ALA A 231 7.94 17.54 -29.01
C ALA A 231 6.69 16.92 -28.38
N PHE A 232 5.79 17.75 -27.83
CA PHE A 232 4.54 17.30 -27.24
C PHE A 232 3.63 16.60 -28.26
N THR A 233 3.47 17.18 -29.45
CA THR A 233 2.62 16.62 -30.51
C THR A 233 3.16 15.32 -31.08
N VAL A 234 4.48 15.18 -31.26
CA VAL A 234 5.11 13.90 -31.65
C VAL A 234 4.84 12.82 -30.59
N GLY A 235 5.01 13.17 -29.31
CA GLY A 235 4.68 12.28 -28.20
C GLY A 235 3.21 11.86 -28.27
N GLY A 236 2.30 12.82 -28.41
CA GLY A 236 0.86 12.60 -28.55
C GLY A 236 0.49 11.69 -29.71
N ALA A 237 1.12 11.87 -30.88
CA ALA A 237 0.90 11.01 -32.03
C ALA A 237 1.37 9.56 -31.77
N ILE A 238 2.55 9.37 -31.17
CA ILE A 238 3.03 8.03 -30.77
C ILE A 238 2.05 7.40 -29.79
N GLY A 239 1.60 8.16 -28.79
CA GLY A 239 0.63 7.70 -27.79
C GLY A 239 -0.72 7.33 -28.39
N LEU A 240 -1.24 8.11 -29.34
CA LEU A 240 -2.49 7.82 -30.05
C LEU A 240 -2.38 6.55 -30.90
N VAL A 241 -1.32 6.41 -31.69
CA VAL A 241 -1.10 5.25 -32.56
C VAL A 241 -0.91 3.98 -31.73
N PHE A 242 -0.04 4.04 -30.72
CA PHE A 242 0.19 2.90 -29.85
C PHE A 242 -1.04 2.58 -28.99
N GLY A 243 -1.70 3.59 -28.42
CA GLY A 243 -2.95 3.43 -27.67
C GLY A 243 -4.04 2.80 -28.53
N PHE A 244 -4.13 3.14 -29.81
CA PHE A 244 -5.07 2.50 -30.74
C PHE A 244 -4.79 1.00 -30.89
N ILE A 245 -3.53 0.63 -31.11
CA ILE A 245 -3.13 -0.78 -31.29
C ILE A 245 -3.25 -1.58 -29.98
N TYR A 246 -2.76 -1.01 -28.88
CA TYR A 246 -2.61 -1.68 -27.59
C TYR A 246 -3.88 -1.64 -26.74
N VAL A 247 -4.68 -0.58 -26.82
CA VAL A 247 -5.89 -0.41 -25.99
C VAL A 247 -7.17 -0.47 -26.83
N ALA A 248 -7.24 0.26 -27.95
CA ALA A 248 -8.49 0.37 -28.70
C ALA A 248 -8.90 -0.91 -29.43
N ILE A 249 -7.98 -1.55 -30.16
CA ILE A 249 -8.31 -2.78 -30.90
C ILE A 249 -8.88 -3.87 -29.97
N PRO A 250 -8.22 -4.23 -28.84
CA PRO A 250 -8.78 -5.22 -27.92
C PRO A 250 -10.13 -4.78 -27.34
N THR A 251 -10.25 -3.52 -26.90
CA THR A 251 -11.47 -3.04 -26.23
C THR A 251 -12.64 -2.94 -27.20
N LEU A 252 -12.44 -2.41 -28.40
CA LEU A 252 -13.49 -2.24 -29.40
C LEU A 252 -13.92 -3.59 -30.00
N THR A 253 -12.98 -4.52 -30.21
CA THR A 253 -13.33 -5.88 -30.69
C THR A 253 -14.08 -6.68 -29.63
N GLU A 254 -13.70 -6.56 -28.36
CA GLU A 254 -14.45 -7.12 -27.25
C GLU A 254 -15.87 -6.53 -27.17
N THR A 255 -15.97 -5.21 -27.28
CA THR A 255 -17.25 -4.48 -27.17
C THR A 255 -18.21 -4.79 -28.33
N PHE A 256 -17.74 -4.73 -29.57
CA PHE A 256 -18.62 -4.84 -30.76
C PHE A 256 -18.70 -6.25 -31.34
N ALA A 257 -17.66 -7.06 -31.21
CA ALA A 257 -17.60 -8.41 -31.79
C ALA A 257 -17.71 -9.54 -30.73
N GLY A 258 -17.81 -9.20 -29.45
CA GLY A 258 -17.91 -10.16 -28.34
C GLY A 258 -16.66 -11.03 -28.14
N LYS A 259 -15.58 -10.77 -28.90
CA LYS A 259 -14.32 -11.50 -28.83
C LYS A 259 -13.17 -10.52 -28.80
N LYS A 260 -12.41 -10.56 -27.71
CA LYS A 260 -11.20 -9.75 -27.52
C LYS A 260 -10.10 -10.20 -28.48
N VAL A 261 -9.76 -9.35 -29.45
CA VAL A 261 -8.60 -9.57 -30.33
C VAL A 261 -7.44 -8.72 -29.80
N SER A 262 -6.49 -9.38 -29.13
CA SER A 262 -5.26 -8.74 -28.67
C SER A 262 -4.11 -9.02 -29.64
N ILE A 263 -3.61 -7.98 -30.32
CA ILE A 263 -2.40 -8.08 -31.16
C ILE A 263 -1.17 -8.30 -30.27
N LEU A 264 -1.10 -7.58 -29.15
CA LEU A 264 -0.08 -7.70 -28.13
C LEU A 264 -0.74 -8.21 -26.83
N PRO A 265 -0.13 -9.16 -26.10
CA PRO A 265 -0.65 -9.64 -24.82
C PRO A 265 -0.72 -8.50 -23.78
N ILE A 266 -1.86 -8.42 -23.07
CA ILE A 266 -2.12 -7.45 -22.00
C ILE A 266 -2.52 -8.24 -20.74
N PRO A 267 -1.98 -7.94 -19.55
CA PRO A 267 -1.00 -6.87 -19.27
C PRO A 267 0.45 -7.21 -19.67
N PHE A 268 0.77 -8.49 -19.80
CA PHE A 268 2.07 -9.03 -20.21
C PHE A 268 1.89 -10.44 -20.76
N ALA A 269 2.89 -10.95 -21.49
CA ALA A 269 2.98 -12.37 -21.80
C ALA A 269 3.60 -13.11 -20.62
N ASP A 270 2.86 -14.06 -20.06
CA ASP A 270 3.35 -14.92 -18.98
C ASP A 270 4.12 -16.11 -19.57
N LEU A 271 5.42 -16.15 -19.32
CA LEU A 271 6.30 -17.25 -19.71
C LEU A 271 6.64 -18.15 -18.52
N THR A 272 6.16 -17.82 -17.32
CA THR A 272 6.46 -18.54 -16.08
C THR A 272 5.99 -19.99 -16.08
N PRO A 273 4.78 -20.35 -16.57
CA PRO A 273 4.36 -21.75 -16.59
C PRO A 273 5.26 -22.64 -17.47
N VAL A 274 5.88 -22.06 -18.50
CA VAL A 274 6.74 -22.79 -19.45
C VAL A 274 8.19 -22.80 -18.98
N LEU A 275 8.73 -21.64 -18.61
CA LEU A 275 10.13 -21.46 -18.25
C LEU A 275 10.42 -21.72 -16.76
N GLY A 276 9.41 -21.72 -15.90
CA GLY A 276 9.54 -21.97 -14.47
C GLY A 276 10.16 -23.32 -14.15
N ARG A 277 9.96 -24.32 -15.00
CA ARG A 277 10.65 -25.63 -14.88
C ARG A 277 12.18 -25.52 -14.89
N PHE A 278 12.74 -24.51 -15.56
CA PHE A 278 14.19 -24.29 -15.66
C PHE A 278 14.68 -23.16 -14.75
N LEU A 279 13.85 -22.14 -14.54
CA LEU A 279 14.20 -20.92 -13.82
C LEU A 279 13.59 -20.89 -12.40
N GLY A 280 13.03 -22.00 -11.94
CA GLY A 280 12.43 -22.17 -10.62
C GLY A 280 11.36 -21.11 -10.33
N ALA A 281 11.33 -20.67 -9.06
CA ALA A 281 10.45 -19.62 -8.53
C ALA A 281 10.74 -18.19 -9.05
N THR A 282 11.22 -18.07 -10.29
CA THR A 282 11.39 -16.78 -10.98
C THR A 282 10.16 -16.51 -11.82
N PRO A 283 9.36 -15.47 -11.53
CA PRO A 283 8.27 -15.10 -12.40
C PRO A 283 8.85 -14.40 -13.64
N ILE A 284 8.31 -14.68 -14.82
CA ILE A 284 8.82 -14.16 -16.10
C ILE A 284 7.63 -13.65 -16.92
N GLY A 285 7.24 -12.41 -16.64
CA GLY A 285 6.34 -11.65 -17.49
C GLY A 285 7.12 -10.76 -18.46
N ILE A 286 6.76 -10.73 -19.74
CA ILE A 286 7.26 -9.71 -20.69
C ILE A 286 6.11 -8.75 -21.00
N SER A 287 6.24 -7.49 -20.57
CA SER A 287 5.28 -6.45 -20.94
C SER A 287 5.62 -5.87 -22.31
N PHE A 288 4.61 -5.74 -23.16
CA PHE A 288 4.73 -5.09 -24.47
C PHE A 288 4.27 -3.62 -24.45
N SER A 289 4.09 -3.05 -23.25
CA SER A 289 3.77 -1.64 -23.10
C SER A 289 4.97 -0.76 -23.48
N LEU A 290 4.72 0.34 -24.19
CA LEU A 290 5.74 1.36 -24.44
C LEU A 290 5.99 2.27 -23.22
N SER A 291 5.08 2.31 -22.24
CA SER A 291 5.19 3.22 -21.09
C SER A 291 6.49 3.04 -20.28
N PRO A 292 6.95 1.81 -19.96
CA PRO A 292 8.24 1.63 -19.28
C PRO A 292 9.43 2.06 -20.14
N ILE A 293 9.36 1.93 -21.47
CA ILE A 293 10.42 2.40 -22.36
C ILE A 293 10.50 3.94 -22.30
N PHE A 294 9.36 4.63 -22.30
CA PHE A 294 9.30 6.08 -22.09
C PHE A 294 9.79 6.51 -20.71
N ALA A 295 9.49 5.75 -19.66
CA ALA A 295 10.06 5.98 -18.33
C ALA A 295 11.59 5.84 -18.34
N GLY A 296 12.12 4.79 -18.99
CA GLY A 296 13.54 4.56 -19.16
C GLY A 296 14.27 5.65 -19.95
N LEU A 297 13.61 6.29 -20.92
CA LEU A 297 14.18 7.43 -21.68
C LEU A 297 14.42 8.67 -20.80
N LEU A 298 13.74 8.75 -19.65
CA LEU A 298 13.64 9.93 -18.81
C LEU A 298 14.42 9.78 -17.49
N LEU A 299 14.32 8.61 -16.86
CA LEU A 299 14.94 8.30 -15.57
C LEU A 299 16.48 8.37 -15.63
N PRO A 300 17.13 8.67 -14.48
CA PRO A 300 18.59 8.63 -14.38
C PRO A 300 19.12 7.27 -14.83
N PHE A 301 20.14 7.28 -15.70
CA PHE A 301 20.62 6.05 -16.34
C PHE A 301 21.12 5.05 -15.29
N TRP A 302 21.87 5.51 -14.31
CA TRP A 302 22.38 4.63 -13.26
C TRP A 302 21.28 4.11 -12.35
N SER A 303 20.16 4.83 -12.19
CA SER A 303 18.98 4.32 -11.47
C SER A 303 18.34 3.16 -12.21
N VAL A 304 18.13 3.29 -13.52
CA VAL A 304 17.59 2.19 -14.33
C VAL A 304 18.53 0.98 -14.33
N MET A 305 19.85 1.19 -14.41
CA MET A 305 20.82 0.10 -14.33
C MET A 305 20.83 -0.58 -12.95
N GLY A 306 20.61 0.17 -11.87
CA GLY A 306 20.47 -0.38 -10.53
C GLY A 306 19.25 -1.29 -10.42
N SER A 307 18.09 -0.83 -10.91
CA SER A 307 16.86 -1.63 -10.96
C SER A 307 17.04 -2.90 -11.78
N PHE A 308 17.70 -2.79 -12.94
CA PHE A 308 18.02 -3.93 -13.77
C PHE A 308 18.98 -4.91 -13.11
N ALA A 309 20.00 -4.43 -12.41
CA ALA A 309 20.91 -5.27 -11.65
C ALA A 309 20.18 -6.06 -10.56
N PHE A 310 19.15 -5.46 -9.95
CA PHE A 310 18.27 -6.18 -9.03
C PHE A 310 17.40 -7.22 -9.74
N VAL A 311 16.77 -6.91 -10.87
CA VAL A 311 15.99 -7.91 -11.62
C VAL A 311 16.89 -9.08 -12.05
N ALA A 312 18.10 -8.79 -12.52
CA ALA A 312 19.08 -9.81 -12.87
C ALA A 312 19.50 -10.64 -11.65
N SER A 313 19.75 -10.01 -10.50
CA SER A 313 20.06 -10.76 -9.27
C SER A 313 18.88 -11.60 -8.82
N PHE A 314 17.64 -11.11 -8.93
CA PHE A 314 16.43 -11.87 -8.65
C PHE A 314 16.32 -13.10 -9.56
N MET A 315 16.49 -12.94 -10.88
CA MET A 315 16.40 -14.05 -11.84
C MET A 315 17.47 -15.12 -11.65
N VAL A 316 18.63 -14.76 -11.07
CA VAL A 316 19.72 -15.70 -10.80
C VAL A 316 19.62 -16.30 -9.39
N MET A 317 19.18 -15.53 -8.40
CA MET A 317 19.11 -15.97 -7.00
C MET A 317 17.85 -16.80 -6.73
N SER A 318 16.69 -16.48 -7.32
CA SER A 318 15.46 -17.24 -7.07
C SER A 318 15.55 -18.73 -7.41
N PRO A 319 16.14 -19.16 -8.55
CA PRO A 319 16.35 -20.59 -8.80
C PRO A 319 17.30 -21.25 -7.78
N ILE A 320 18.33 -20.52 -7.33
CA ILE A 320 19.30 -21.02 -6.36
C ILE A 320 18.64 -21.17 -4.98
N LEU A 321 17.87 -20.17 -4.55
CA LEU A 321 17.13 -20.19 -3.30
C LEU A 321 16.08 -21.30 -3.27
N HIS A 322 15.39 -21.50 -4.39
CA HIS A 322 14.48 -22.63 -4.57
C HIS A 322 15.22 -23.97 -4.40
N HIS A 323 16.36 -24.16 -5.09
CA HIS A 323 17.16 -25.39 -4.97
C HIS A 323 17.69 -25.66 -3.55
N TYR A 324 17.89 -24.62 -2.74
CA TYR A 324 18.27 -24.75 -1.33
C TYR A 324 17.07 -24.81 -0.36
N GLY A 325 15.82 -24.95 -0.84
CA GLY A 325 14.65 -25.12 0.03
C GLY A 325 14.10 -23.83 0.68
N PHE A 326 14.52 -22.64 0.24
CA PHE A 326 14.01 -21.36 0.77
C PHE A 326 12.66 -20.91 0.15
N MET A 327 12.10 -21.64 -0.80
CA MET A 327 10.84 -21.29 -1.49
C MET A 327 9.90 -22.49 -1.58
N PRO A 328 9.44 -23.04 -0.44
CA PRO A 328 8.67 -24.28 -0.39
C PRO A 328 7.27 -24.17 -1.02
N HIS A 329 6.68 -22.98 -1.10
CA HIS A 329 5.31 -22.82 -1.62
C HIS A 329 5.23 -22.76 -3.13
N TRP A 330 6.35 -22.58 -3.83
CA TRP A 330 6.34 -22.47 -5.27
C TRP A 330 6.34 -23.85 -5.93
N VAL A 331 5.44 -24.07 -6.90
CA VAL A 331 5.42 -25.31 -7.69
C VAL A 331 5.50 -25.03 -9.19
N PRO A 332 6.13 -25.93 -9.98
CA PRO A 332 6.14 -25.80 -11.43
C PRO A 332 4.72 -25.72 -12.02
N GLY A 333 4.48 -24.72 -12.87
CA GLY A 333 3.17 -24.49 -13.51
C GLY A 333 2.38 -23.32 -12.92
N MET A 334 2.81 -22.75 -11.79
CA MET A 334 2.26 -21.49 -11.29
C MET A 334 2.44 -20.34 -12.31
N SER A 335 1.44 -19.46 -12.36
CA SER A 335 1.51 -18.22 -13.16
C SER A 335 2.55 -17.24 -12.61
N ALA A 336 2.95 -16.23 -13.39
CA ALA A 336 3.86 -15.16 -12.95
C ALA A 336 3.39 -14.48 -11.66
N ILE A 337 2.08 -14.22 -11.55
CA ILE A 337 1.49 -13.52 -10.41
C ILE A 337 1.53 -14.40 -9.17
N GLN A 338 1.12 -15.68 -9.28
CA GLN A 338 1.18 -16.62 -8.17
C GLN A 338 2.63 -16.87 -7.72
N THR A 339 3.55 -17.01 -8.67
CA THR A 339 4.98 -17.15 -8.41
C THR A 339 5.54 -15.93 -7.69
N GLN A 340 5.12 -14.74 -8.09
CA GLN A 340 5.53 -13.50 -7.45
C GLN A 340 5.01 -13.38 -6.00
N ILE A 341 3.78 -13.83 -5.74
CA ILE A 341 3.21 -13.82 -4.39
C ILE A 341 3.93 -14.86 -3.52
N THR A 342 4.05 -16.10 -3.98
CA THR A 342 4.69 -17.20 -3.23
C THR A 342 6.17 -16.91 -2.95
N ALA A 343 6.97 -16.62 -3.98
CA ALA A 343 8.38 -16.26 -3.80
C ALA A 343 8.57 -14.96 -2.99
N GLY A 344 7.60 -14.05 -3.08
CA GLY A 344 7.53 -12.84 -2.26
C GLY A 344 7.40 -13.17 -0.78
N VAL A 345 6.40 -13.98 -0.42
CA VAL A 345 6.09 -14.39 0.96
C VAL A 345 7.20 -15.25 1.58
N ASP A 346 7.81 -16.14 0.80
CA ASP A 346 8.80 -17.08 1.31
C ASP A 346 10.14 -16.42 1.63
N PHE A 347 10.65 -15.56 0.74
CA PHE A 347 11.99 -14.98 0.89
C PHE A 347 12.07 -13.48 0.64
N TRP A 348 11.53 -13.01 -0.49
CA TRP A 348 11.93 -11.69 -0.98
C TRP A 348 11.29 -10.50 -0.26
N GLN A 349 10.08 -10.63 0.30
CA GLN A 349 9.47 -9.58 1.11
C GLN A 349 10.22 -9.38 2.45
N PRO A 350 10.52 -10.44 3.25
CA PRO A 350 11.39 -10.31 4.42
C PRO A 350 12.75 -9.67 4.09
N PHE A 351 13.39 -10.10 2.99
CA PHE A 351 14.64 -9.51 2.51
C PHE A 351 14.50 -8.02 2.19
N ALA A 352 13.44 -7.63 1.47
CA ALA A 352 13.17 -6.25 1.11
C ALA A 352 12.92 -5.34 2.33
N MET A 353 12.24 -5.85 3.37
CA MET A 353 12.09 -5.15 4.65
C MET A 353 13.45 -4.90 5.31
N GLY A 354 14.35 -5.88 5.29
CA GLY A 354 15.73 -5.71 5.77
C GLY A 354 16.47 -4.59 5.04
N VAL A 355 16.41 -4.57 3.70
CA VAL A 355 17.05 -3.55 2.86
C VAL A 355 16.45 -2.16 3.09
N THR A 356 15.13 -2.03 3.21
CA THR A 356 14.48 -0.74 3.50
C THR A 356 14.84 -0.21 4.88
N LEU A 357 14.97 -1.10 5.89
CA LEU A 357 15.46 -0.73 7.21
C LEU A 357 16.93 -0.26 7.16
N ALA A 358 17.79 -0.94 6.39
CA ALA A 358 19.17 -0.49 6.17
C ALA A 358 19.22 0.91 5.57
N VAL A 359 18.35 1.21 4.60
CA VAL A 359 18.23 2.52 3.97
C VAL A 359 17.79 3.59 4.95
N ALA A 360 16.82 3.29 5.82
CA ALA A 360 16.42 4.19 6.89
C ALA A 360 17.60 4.50 7.83
N ILE A 361 18.35 3.48 8.25
CA ILE A 361 19.55 3.64 9.10
C ILE A 361 20.63 4.47 8.41
N ILE A 362 20.93 4.19 7.14
CA ILE A 362 21.91 4.94 6.34
C ILE A 362 21.48 6.40 6.24
N SER A 363 20.20 6.64 5.96
CA SER A 363 19.66 8.00 5.81
C SER A 363 19.74 8.77 7.11
N ILE A 364 19.34 8.17 8.24
CA ILE A 364 19.47 8.77 9.58
C ILE A 364 20.93 9.07 9.89
N THR A 365 21.85 8.14 9.61
CA THR A 365 23.28 8.31 9.86
C THR A 365 23.87 9.46 9.03
N GLN A 366 23.47 9.57 7.75
CA GLN A 366 23.88 10.67 6.89
C GLN A 366 23.36 12.02 7.40
N VAL A 367 22.14 12.07 7.93
CA VAL A 367 21.54 13.29 8.48
C VAL A 367 22.27 13.72 9.75
N ILE A 368 22.54 12.78 10.67
CA ILE A 368 23.32 13.06 11.87
C ILE A 368 24.72 13.55 11.50
N ARG A 369 25.37 12.92 10.51
CA ARG A 369 26.69 13.32 10.03
C ARG A 369 26.67 14.72 9.40
N ALA A 370 25.71 15.00 8.53
CA ALA A 370 25.56 16.33 7.91
C ALA A 370 25.27 17.42 8.95
N GLY A 371 24.47 17.10 9.98
CA GLY A 371 24.21 17.98 11.11
C GLY A 371 25.48 18.28 11.92
N ARG A 372 26.33 17.28 12.16
CA ARG A 372 27.62 17.44 12.84
C ARG A 372 28.63 18.22 12.01
N GLU A 373 28.79 17.89 10.72
CA GLU A 373 29.68 18.62 9.80
C GLU A 373 29.28 20.10 9.75
N LYS A 374 27.97 20.40 9.72
CA LYS A 374 27.49 21.78 9.73
C LYS A 374 27.61 22.49 11.09
N ALA A 375 27.49 21.78 12.21
CA ALA A 375 27.75 22.35 13.53
C ALA A 375 29.23 22.75 13.65
N VAL A 376 30.14 21.95 13.07
CA VAL A 376 31.56 22.27 12.96
C VAL A 376 31.77 23.43 12.00
N ASP A 377 31.14 23.44 10.82
CA ASP A 377 31.25 24.55 9.86
C ASP A 377 30.71 25.88 10.43
N ASN A 378 29.60 25.84 11.20
CA ASN A 378 29.04 27.00 11.88
C ASN A 378 29.98 27.51 12.98
N ALA A 379 30.57 26.62 13.79
CA ALA A 379 31.57 27.00 14.79
C ALA A 379 32.82 27.61 14.12
N HIS A 380 33.24 27.06 12.98
CA HIS A 380 34.35 27.59 12.19
C HIS A 380 34.02 28.96 11.56
N ALA A 381 32.76 29.17 11.14
CA ALA A 381 32.27 30.42 10.57
C ALA A 381 32.06 31.53 11.62
N GLU A 382 31.68 31.18 12.86
CA GLU A 382 31.68 32.10 14.01
C GLU A 382 33.10 32.60 14.33
N GLU A 383 34.12 31.78 14.09
CA GLU A 383 35.52 32.11 14.38
C GLU A 383 36.22 32.89 13.24
N HIS A 384 35.79 32.72 11.98
CA HIS A 384 36.44 33.31 10.78
C HIS A 384 35.62 34.40 10.07
N GLY A 385 34.41 34.72 10.57
CA GLY A 385 33.51 35.70 9.97
C GLY A 385 32.67 35.12 8.83
N HIS A 386 31.41 35.56 8.76
CA HIS A 386 30.49 35.16 7.70
C HIS A 386 30.70 35.98 6.43
N ASP A 387 30.95 35.31 5.30
CA ASP A 387 30.80 35.91 3.96
C ASP A 387 29.29 36.09 3.69
N HIS A 388 28.74 37.22 4.14
CA HIS A 388 27.31 37.51 4.02
C HIS A 388 27.02 38.08 2.63
N ASP A 389 26.57 37.23 1.69
CA ASP A 389 25.93 37.71 0.47
C ASP A 389 24.67 38.52 0.86
N THR A 390 24.71 39.84 0.65
CA THR A 390 23.56 40.74 0.83
C THR A 390 22.50 40.46 -0.23
N CYS A 391 21.23 40.75 0.09
CA CYS A 391 20.14 40.60 -0.86
C CYS A 391 20.39 41.47 -2.11
N ARG A 392 20.30 40.88 -3.30
CA ARG A 392 20.47 41.54 -4.61
C ARG A 392 19.40 42.58 -4.94
N HIS A 393 18.41 42.77 -4.07
CA HIS A 393 17.39 43.80 -4.24
C HIS A 393 17.99 45.16 -3.90
N PRO A 394 17.90 46.18 -4.78
CA PRO A 394 18.63 47.45 -4.65
C PRO A 394 18.34 48.21 -3.34
N ASP A 395 17.18 47.95 -2.72
CA ASP A 395 16.75 48.58 -1.47
C ASP A 395 16.75 47.64 -0.24
N CYS A 396 17.49 46.52 -0.25
CA CYS A 396 17.45 45.55 0.86
C CYS A 396 18.82 45.09 1.35
N ASP A 397 19.17 45.50 2.58
CA ASP A 397 20.40 45.07 3.27
C ASP A 397 20.24 43.75 4.06
N LYS A 398 19.11 43.04 3.91
CA LYS A 398 18.92 41.75 4.59
C LYS A 398 19.82 40.68 3.97
N GLN A 399 20.28 39.75 4.79
CA GLN A 399 21.06 38.61 4.32
C GLN A 399 20.30 37.81 3.26
N SER A 400 20.96 37.44 2.17
CA SER A 400 20.38 36.55 1.19
C SER A 400 20.25 35.14 1.77
N GLN A 401 19.04 34.60 1.73
CA GLN A 401 18.74 33.25 2.25
C GLN A 401 18.57 32.26 1.11
N VAL A 402 18.04 32.72 -0.04
CA VAL A 402 17.77 31.90 -1.21
C VAL A 402 18.21 32.66 -2.47
N ARG A 403 19.16 32.08 -3.24
CA ARG A 403 19.61 32.58 -4.55
C ARG A 403 20.03 34.06 -4.58
N GLY A 404 20.64 34.57 -3.52
CA GLY A 404 21.06 35.98 -3.47
C GLY A 404 19.91 36.95 -3.13
N TYR A 405 18.70 36.48 -2.82
CA TYR A 405 17.58 37.30 -2.32
C TYR A 405 17.20 36.90 -0.89
N CYS A 406 16.61 37.84 -0.15
CA CYS A 406 15.90 37.52 1.08
C CYS A 406 14.46 37.06 0.76
N ILE A 407 13.87 36.27 1.65
CA ILE A 407 12.55 35.62 1.46
C ILE A 407 11.46 36.66 1.10
N GLU A 408 11.51 37.83 1.72
CA GLU A 408 10.51 38.89 1.50
C GLU A 408 10.57 39.46 0.07
N HIS A 409 11.76 39.65 -0.48
CA HIS A 409 11.95 40.24 -1.81
C HIS A 409 11.86 39.21 -2.95
N LEU A 410 11.87 37.91 -2.63
CA LEU A 410 11.61 36.83 -3.59
C LEU A 410 10.13 36.80 -4.03
N ASN A 411 9.21 37.36 -3.23
CA ASN A 411 7.76 37.48 -3.51
C ASN A 411 7.07 36.17 -3.95
N ARG A 412 7.60 35.02 -3.50
CA ARG A 412 7.09 33.67 -3.76
C ARG A 412 5.84 33.33 -2.91
N GLY A 413 5.61 34.10 -1.85
CA GLY A 413 4.51 33.89 -0.91
C GLY A 413 4.83 32.87 0.19
N ASP A 414 6.07 32.87 0.69
CA ASP A 414 6.53 31.99 1.77
C ASP A 414 5.77 32.20 3.09
N PHE A 415 5.54 31.10 3.81
CA PHE A 415 4.94 31.09 5.14
C PHE A 415 6.00 31.05 6.24
N ARG A 416 5.64 31.54 7.44
CA ARG A 416 6.49 31.47 8.63
C ARG A 416 6.60 30.03 9.10
N LEU A 417 7.82 29.49 9.17
CA LEU A 417 8.08 28.09 9.53
C LEU A 417 7.45 27.67 10.85
N TRP A 418 7.51 28.50 11.90
CA TRP A 418 6.92 28.16 13.21
C TRP A 418 5.40 27.97 13.15
N VAL A 419 4.69 28.70 12.29
CA VAL A 419 3.24 28.50 12.09
C VAL A 419 2.97 27.14 11.47
N CYS A 420 3.75 26.75 10.45
CA CYS A 420 3.61 25.44 9.80
C CYS A 420 3.94 24.31 10.77
N VAL A 421 5.00 24.43 11.56
CA VAL A 421 5.38 23.44 12.58
C VAL A 421 4.29 23.30 13.64
N THR A 422 3.77 24.41 14.18
CA THR A 422 2.68 24.36 15.16
C THR A 422 1.40 23.73 14.60
N LEU A 423 1.01 24.08 13.37
CA LEU A 423 -0.14 23.47 12.71
C LEU A 423 0.06 21.98 12.43
N PHE A 424 1.29 21.56 12.12
CA PHE A 424 1.63 20.15 11.99
C PHE A 424 1.46 19.43 13.33
N PHE A 425 1.99 19.95 14.43
CA PHE A 425 1.83 19.35 15.77
C PHE A 425 0.36 19.28 16.19
N LEU A 426 -0.43 20.32 15.91
CA LEU A 426 -1.88 20.31 16.16
C LEU A 426 -2.61 19.25 15.33
N GLY A 427 -2.25 19.12 14.04
CA GLY A 427 -2.84 18.11 13.17
C GLY A 427 -2.38 16.68 13.49
N ALA A 428 -1.15 16.49 13.95
CA ALA A 428 -0.65 15.21 14.45
C ALA A 428 -1.27 14.81 15.79
N ALA A 429 -1.70 15.78 16.61
CA ALA A 429 -2.45 15.51 17.84
C ALA A 429 -3.87 15.00 17.58
N TYR A 430 -4.49 15.36 16.44
CA TYR A 430 -5.85 14.92 16.10
C TYR A 430 -6.07 13.40 16.12
N PRO A 431 -5.29 12.56 15.39
CA PRO A 431 -5.45 11.12 15.47
C PRO A 431 -5.22 10.57 16.88
N ILE A 432 -4.32 11.17 17.67
CA ILE A 432 -4.04 10.73 19.05
C ILE A 432 -5.24 11.01 19.97
N LEU A 433 -5.82 12.21 19.85
CA LEU A 433 -7.05 12.58 20.55
C LEU A 433 -8.19 11.65 20.13
N LEU A 434 -8.33 11.40 18.83
CA LEU A 434 -9.36 10.52 18.30
C LEU A 434 -9.19 9.09 18.85
N ALA A 435 -7.99 8.53 18.82
CA ALA A 435 -7.67 7.22 19.38
C ALA A 435 -8.06 7.11 20.86
N LYS A 436 -7.65 8.07 21.70
CA LYS A 436 -7.95 8.03 23.14
C LYS A 436 -9.43 8.27 23.45
N THR A 437 -10.11 9.10 22.65
CA THR A 437 -11.54 9.42 22.85
C THR A 437 -12.48 8.32 22.38
N LEU A 438 -12.16 7.65 21.27
CA LEU A 438 -12.97 6.56 20.71
C LEU A 438 -12.67 5.22 21.40
N PHE A 439 -11.42 5.00 21.82
CA PHE A 439 -10.99 3.72 22.42
C PHE A 439 -10.31 3.93 23.80
N PRO A 440 -11.05 4.43 24.80
CA PRO A 440 -10.45 4.82 26.09
C PRO A 440 -9.86 3.64 26.87
N THR A 441 -10.47 2.45 26.75
CA THR A 441 -10.08 1.20 27.41
C THR A 441 -8.87 0.55 26.73
N LEU A 442 -8.87 0.53 25.40
CA LEU A 442 -7.83 -0.08 24.57
C LEU A 442 -6.55 0.76 24.52
N VAL A 443 -6.67 2.10 24.45
CA VAL A 443 -5.52 3.02 24.48
C VAL A 443 -5.06 3.20 25.92
N THR A 444 -4.38 2.17 26.42
CA THR A 444 -3.65 2.19 27.70
C THR A 444 -2.52 3.22 27.67
N THR A 445 -1.97 3.57 28.83
CA THR A 445 -0.84 4.51 28.93
C THR A 445 0.37 4.05 28.10
N GLY A 446 0.62 2.74 28.04
CA GLY A 446 1.68 2.17 27.21
C GLY A 446 1.45 2.39 25.71
N LEU A 447 0.26 2.05 25.20
CA LEU A 447 -0.08 2.24 23.80
C LEU A 447 -0.11 3.73 23.41
N LEU A 448 -0.53 4.61 24.31
CA LEU A 448 -0.49 6.06 24.10
C LEU A 448 0.95 6.56 23.89
N ILE A 449 1.91 6.08 24.69
CA ILE A 449 3.32 6.44 24.54
C ILE A 449 3.85 5.97 23.17
N VAL A 450 3.49 4.76 22.75
CA VAL A 450 3.86 4.23 21.43
C VAL A 450 3.29 5.10 20.31
N ILE A 451 2.00 5.45 20.37
CA ILE A 451 1.36 6.35 19.39
C ILE A 451 2.03 7.72 19.37
N LEU A 452 2.40 8.28 20.54
CA LEU A 452 3.12 9.56 20.63
C LEU A 452 4.51 9.49 19.99
N LEU A 453 5.27 8.41 20.25
CA LEU A 453 6.56 8.18 19.61
C LEU A 453 6.40 8.05 18.09
N ILE A 454 5.34 7.36 17.63
CA ILE A 454 5.07 7.24 16.20
C ILE A 454 4.75 8.61 15.60
N ALA A 455 3.84 9.37 16.22
CA ALA A 455 3.36 10.64 15.70
C ALA A 455 4.43 11.74 15.66
N PHE A 456 5.25 11.84 16.71
CA PHE A 456 6.15 12.97 16.91
C PHE A 456 7.63 12.65 16.70
N VAL A 457 8.02 11.37 16.63
CA VAL A 457 9.41 10.95 16.35
C VAL A 457 9.48 10.23 15.02
N TYR A 458 8.75 9.13 14.86
CA TYR A 458 8.83 8.30 13.65
C TYR A 458 8.30 9.02 12.41
N ALA A 459 7.07 9.55 12.44
CA ALA A 459 6.44 10.15 11.26
C ALA A 459 7.21 11.37 10.72
N PRO A 460 7.69 12.33 11.55
CA PRO A 460 8.51 13.43 11.06
C PRO A 460 9.87 12.97 10.53
N LEU A 461 10.50 11.99 11.19
CA LEU A 461 11.79 11.43 10.77
C LEU A 461 11.66 10.74 9.41
N MET A 462 10.66 9.87 9.26
CA MET A 462 10.38 9.19 8.00
C MET A 462 9.96 10.16 6.91
N SER A 463 9.15 11.17 7.21
CA SER A 463 8.78 12.21 6.25
C SER A 463 10.00 13.00 5.77
N PHE A 464 10.97 13.25 6.64
CA PHE A 464 12.22 13.89 6.26
C PHE A 464 13.12 12.99 5.42
N VAL A 465 13.28 11.72 5.80
CA VAL A 465 14.03 10.73 5.01
C VAL A 465 13.39 10.60 3.62
N SER A 466 12.08 10.40 3.55
CA SER A 466 11.31 10.27 2.33
C SER A 466 11.44 11.51 1.44
N ALA A 467 11.25 12.73 1.97
CA ALA A 467 11.45 13.98 1.21
C ALA A 467 12.88 14.15 0.68
N ARG A 468 13.89 13.74 1.45
CA ARG A 468 15.29 13.82 1.03
C ARG A 468 15.60 12.83 -0.09
N LEU A 469 15.06 11.61 0.02
CA LEU A 469 15.17 10.58 -1.02
C LEU A 469 14.45 10.99 -2.29
N ASP A 470 13.29 11.60 -2.17
CA ASP A 470 12.56 12.19 -3.27
C ASP A 470 13.36 13.33 -3.93
N GLY A 471 13.95 14.20 -3.11
CA GLY A 471 14.86 15.24 -3.59
C GLY A 471 16.11 14.72 -4.31
N LEU A 472 16.64 13.55 -3.92
CA LEU A 472 17.82 12.95 -4.54
C LEU A 472 17.50 12.06 -5.74
N VAL A 473 16.40 11.31 -5.68
CA VAL A 473 16.12 10.17 -6.56
C VAL A 473 14.78 10.29 -7.27
N GLY A 474 13.87 11.12 -6.76
CA GLY A 474 12.48 11.20 -7.23
C GLY A 474 11.64 10.03 -6.73
N GLN A 475 11.99 9.44 -5.58
CA GLN A 475 11.28 8.32 -4.98
C GLN A 475 11.10 8.46 -3.48
N ASN A 476 9.89 8.14 -3.02
CA ASN A 476 9.51 8.05 -1.62
C ASN A 476 9.66 6.61 -1.13
N ILE A 477 9.97 6.42 0.15
CA ILE A 477 10.02 5.09 0.78
C ILE A 477 8.86 4.96 1.74
N VAL A 478 8.04 3.94 1.50
CA VAL A 478 7.00 3.51 2.42
C VAL A 478 7.38 2.12 2.92
N ILE A 479 7.42 1.95 4.24
CA ILE A 479 7.62 0.63 4.85
C ILE A 479 6.32 -0.18 4.63
N PRO A 480 6.35 -1.29 3.88
CA PRO A 480 5.17 -2.11 3.66
C PRO A 480 4.65 -2.69 4.98
N HIS A 481 3.33 -2.84 5.09
CA HIS A 481 2.66 -3.49 6.23
C HIS A 481 2.97 -2.92 7.62
N LEU A 482 3.43 -1.67 7.71
CA LEU A 482 3.75 -1.04 8.99
C LEU A 482 2.53 -0.99 9.93
N HIS A 483 1.35 -0.62 9.40
CA HIS A 483 0.13 -0.55 10.20
C HIS A 483 -0.26 -1.93 10.74
N GLU A 484 -0.30 -2.93 9.86
CA GLU A 484 -0.58 -4.33 10.22
C GLU A 484 0.42 -4.83 11.27
N GLY A 485 1.72 -4.65 11.04
CA GLY A 485 2.77 -5.07 11.97
C GLY A 485 2.64 -4.40 13.35
N MET A 486 2.31 -3.11 13.40
CA MET A 486 2.05 -2.44 14.67
C MET A 486 0.83 -3.01 15.40
N VAL A 487 -0.26 -3.29 14.68
CA VAL A 487 -1.46 -3.91 15.25
C VAL A 487 -1.11 -5.25 15.90
N PHE A 488 -0.38 -6.14 15.20
CA PHE A 488 0.03 -7.43 15.75
C PHE A 488 0.99 -7.31 16.93
N LEU A 489 1.93 -6.36 16.90
CA LEU A 489 2.86 -6.12 18.00
C LEU A 489 2.18 -5.64 19.29
N THR A 490 0.96 -5.10 19.21
CA THR A 490 0.20 -4.76 20.43
C THR A 490 -0.29 -5.98 21.20
N GLY A 491 -0.39 -7.15 20.55
CA GLY A 491 -0.98 -8.36 21.14
C GLY A 491 -2.45 -8.23 21.51
N TYR A 492 -3.13 -7.16 21.05
CA TYR A 492 -4.55 -6.94 21.34
C TYR A 492 -5.42 -7.91 20.56
N ARG A 493 -6.33 -8.60 21.27
CA ARG A 493 -7.37 -9.44 20.69
C ARG A 493 -8.65 -8.62 20.53
N GLY A 494 -9.16 -8.57 19.30
CA GLY A 494 -10.34 -7.80 18.97
C GLY A 494 -10.20 -7.00 17.66
N VAL A 495 -11.31 -6.44 17.20
CA VAL A 495 -11.42 -5.76 15.90
C VAL A 495 -11.11 -4.26 16.05
N GLU A 496 -11.28 -3.73 17.26
CA GLU A 496 -11.18 -2.32 17.63
C GLU A 496 -9.80 -1.73 17.29
N ILE A 497 -8.73 -2.51 17.48
CA ILE A 497 -7.35 -2.09 17.24
C ILE A 497 -7.11 -1.67 15.78
N TRP A 498 -7.81 -2.29 14.81
CA TRP A 498 -7.70 -1.97 13.38
C TRP A 498 -8.22 -0.58 13.03
N PHE A 499 -9.05 -0.01 13.89
CA PHE A 499 -9.62 1.32 13.70
C PHE A 499 -8.93 2.39 14.53
N VAL A 500 -7.94 2.03 15.33
CA VAL A 500 -7.11 2.99 16.04
C VAL A 500 -6.29 3.77 15.00
N PRO A 501 -6.48 5.09 14.88
CA PRO A 501 -5.74 5.89 13.92
C PRO A 501 -4.27 5.97 14.35
N LEU A 502 -3.41 5.16 13.74
CA LEU A 502 -1.97 5.22 13.95
C LEU A 502 -1.41 6.42 13.16
N ALA A 503 -0.83 7.39 13.88
CA ALA A 503 -0.33 8.65 13.34
C ALA A 503 1.01 8.50 12.57
N GLY A 504 1.13 7.45 11.75
CA GLY A 504 2.35 7.08 11.01
C GLY A 504 2.42 7.57 9.57
N ALA A 505 1.58 8.54 9.18
CA ALA A 505 1.52 9.02 7.80
C ALA A 505 2.84 9.67 7.35
N ASP A 506 3.31 9.30 6.15
CA ASP A 506 4.46 9.91 5.49
C ASP A 506 4.02 11.13 4.66
N PHE A 507 4.69 12.26 4.86
CA PHE A 507 4.44 13.51 4.14
C PHE A 507 5.59 13.91 3.19
N GLY A 508 6.56 13.02 2.94
CA GLY A 508 7.76 13.27 2.15
C GLY A 508 7.49 13.83 0.75
N GLY A 509 6.60 13.20 -0.01
CA GLY A 509 6.23 13.60 -1.37
C GLY A 509 5.58 14.99 -1.48
N GLY A 510 5.16 15.59 -0.36
CA GLY A 510 4.71 16.98 -0.34
C GLY A 510 5.81 17.96 -0.78
N ALA A 511 7.07 17.66 -0.49
CA ALA A 511 8.20 18.53 -0.82
C ALA A 511 8.39 18.72 -2.34
N GLU A 512 8.24 17.66 -3.12
CA GLU A 512 8.28 17.72 -4.59
C GLU A 512 7.17 18.62 -5.15
N THR A 513 5.95 18.53 -4.61
CA THR A 513 4.83 19.37 -5.07
C THR A 513 5.16 20.86 -4.93
N PHE A 514 5.73 21.28 -3.79
CA PHE A 514 6.18 22.66 -3.59
C PHE A 514 7.35 23.05 -4.50
N ARG A 515 8.21 22.09 -4.86
CA ARG A 515 9.27 22.30 -5.84
C ARG A 515 8.71 22.50 -7.26
N ILE A 516 7.72 21.73 -7.69
CA ILE A 516 7.05 21.92 -8.99
C ILE A 516 6.41 23.32 -9.05
N ILE A 517 5.80 23.77 -7.95
CA ILE A 517 5.19 25.11 -7.85
C ILE A 517 6.25 26.21 -7.99
N GLU A 518 7.44 26.00 -7.43
CA GLU A 518 8.59 26.89 -7.64
C GLU A 518 8.95 27.02 -9.11
N LEU A 519 9.11 25.88 -9.78
CA LEU A 519 9.58 25.79 -11.15
C LEU A 519 8.59 26.41 -12.13
N THR A 520 7.29 26.31 -11.85
CA THR A 520 6.22 26.94 -12.65
C THR A 520 6.08 28.45 -12.40
N GLY A 521 6.74 28.99 -11.38
CA GLY A 521 6.67 30.41 -11.01
C GLY A 521 5.30 30.82 -10.46
N MET A 522 4.60 29.91 -9.79
CA MET A 522 3.34 30.19 -9.11
C MET A 522 3.59 30.54 -7.64
N ARG A 523 2.88 31.54 -7.12
CA ARG A 523 2.91 31.87 -5.68
C ARG A 523 2.31 30.76 -4.83
N PHE A 524 2.95 30.44 -3.71
CA PHE A 524 2.44 29.44 -2.76
C PHE A 524 1.09 29.81 -2.13
N THR A 525 0.82 31.11 -1.99
CA THR A 525 -0.49 31.60 -1.51
C THR A 525 -1.62 31.26 -2.48
N SER A 526 -1.35 31.07 -3.77
CA SER A 526 -2.36 30.61 -4.74
C SER A 526 -2.77 29.16 -4.48
N LEU A 527 -1.82 28.28 -4.11
CA LEU A 527 -2.13 26.91 -3.72
C LEU A 527 -3.02 26.86 -2.47
N LEU A 528 -2.67 27.64 -1.44
CA LEU A 528 -3.47 27.70 -0.20
C LEU A 528 -4.91 28.14 -0.49
N LYS A 529 -5.09 29.20 -1.30
CA LYS A 529 -6.42 29.67 -1.71
C LYS A 529 -7.19 28.60 -2.48
N ALA A 530 -6.52 27.89 -3.39
CA ALA A 530 -7.13 26.80 -4.13
C ALA A 530 -7.59 25.66 -3.21
N GLU A 531 -6.79 25.24 -2.24
CA GLU A 531 -7.19 24.19 -1.28
C GLU A 531 -8.39 24.60 -0.42
N ILE A 532 -8.37 25.82 0.13
CA ILE A 532 -9.47 26.35 0.96
C ILE A 532 -10.79 26.38 0.18
N VAL A 533 -10.75 26.71 -1.11
CA VAL A 533 -11.94 26.77 -1.97
C VAL A 533 -12.34 25.40 -2.50
N MET A 534 -11.38 24.53 -2.81
CA MET A 534 -11.63 23.20 -3.36
C MET A 534 -12.30 22.29 -2.34
N VAL A 535 -11.83 22.25 -1.09
CA VAL A 535 -12.36 21.33 -0.06
C VAL A 535 -13.90 21.42 0.09
N PRO A 536 -14.52 22.60 0.28
CA PRO A 536 -15.98 22.70 0.40
C PRO A 536 -16.69 22.39 -0.92
N ILE A 537 -16.14 22.78 -2.08
CA ILE A 537 -16.73 22.46 -3.39
C ILE A 537 -16.76 20.94 -3.60
N VAL A 538 -15.67 20.25 -3.28
CA VAL A 538 -15.56 18.79 -3.39
C VAL A 538 -16.50 18.09 -2.45
N LEU A 539 -16.52 18.50 -1.19
CA LEU A 539 -17.41 17.90 -0.19
C LEU A 539 -18.88 18.09 -0.59
N GLY A 540 -19.25 19.30 -1.04
CA GLY A 540 -20.61 19.60 -1.49
C GLY A 540 -21.01 18.82 -2.75
N ALA A 541 -20.17 18.85 -3.79
CA ALA A 541 -20.41 18.08 -5.01
C ALA A 541 -20.49 16.58 -4.70
N SER A 542 -19.51 16.06 -3.94
CA SER A 542 -19.47 14.66 -3.55
C SER A 542 -20.69 14.23 -2.74
N LEU A 543 -21.12 15.01 -1.74
CA LEU A 543 -22.33 14.72 -0.97
C LEU A 543 -23.55 14.65 -1.90
N MET A 544 -23.68 15.63 -2.80
CA MET A 544 -24.80 15.72 -3.74
C MET A 544 -24.84 14.51 -4.69
N TYR A 545 -23.73 14.18 -5.34
CA TYR A 545 -23.68 13.10 -6.33
C TYR A 545 -23.77 11.71 -5.71
N TRP A 546 -23.12 11.45 -4.58
CA TRP A 546 -23.26 10.17 -3.87
C TRP A 546 -24.67 9.99 -3.30
N SER A 547 -25.30 11.06 -2.79
CA SER A 547 -26.71 11.02 -2.39
C SER A 547 -27.61 10.67 -3.57
N PHE A 548 -27.35 11.25 -4.75
CA PHE A 548 -28.12 10.99 -5.96
C PHE A 548 -27.95 9.55 -6.44
N LEU A 549 -26.71 9.06 -6.57
CA LEU A 549 -26.42 7.70 -7.04
C LEU A 549 -26.99 6.63 -6.10
N TRP A 550 -26.85 6.81 -4.80
CA TRP A 550 -27.36 5.86 -3.81
C TRP A 550 -28.89 5.81 -3.77
N LYS A 551 -29.54 6.97 -3.98
CA LYS A 551 -31.00 7.04 -4.07
C LYS A 551 -31.54 6.45 -5.37
N LEU A 552 -30.82 6.57 -6.49
CA LEU A 552 -31.20 6.03 -7.79
C LEU A 552 -31.38 4.51 -7.74
N SER A 553 -30.41 3.78 -7.18
CA SER A 553 -30.44 2.33 -7.01
C SER A 553 -29.57 1.95 -5.81
N PRO A 554 -29.88 0.86 -5.07
CA PRO A 554 -28.97 0.37 -4.04
C PRO A 554 -27.56 0.11 -4.61
N ILE A 555 -26.53 0.34 -3.80
CA ILE A 555 -25.14 0.04 -4.14
C ILE A 555 -24.70 -1.05 -3.17
N PRO A 556 -24.40 -2.28 -3.62
CA PRO A 556 -24.44 -2.81 -5.00
C PRO A 556 -25.85 -3.11 -5.55
N SER A 557 -25.98 -3.11 -6.89
CA SER A 557 -27.16 -3.59 -7.64
C SER A 557 -26.82 -3.80 -9.12
N ASP A 558 -27.75 -4.33 -9.90
CA ASP A 558 -27.60 -4.52 -11.36
C ASP A 558 -27.34 -3.20 -12.11
N ALA A 559 -27.73 -2.05 -11.54
CA ALA A 559 -27.38 -0.74 -12.08
C ALA A 559 -25.87 -0.41 -11.98
N TYR A 560 -25.14 -1.14 -11.12
CA TYR A 560 -23.73 -0.95 -10.79
C TYR A 560 -22.97 -2.29 -10.84
N PRO A 561 -22.79 -2.89 -12.04
CA PRO A 561 -22.37 -4.27 -12.20
C PRO A 561 -20.95 -4.57 -11.70
N TYR A 562 -20.01 -3.61 -11.81
CA TYR A 562 -18.65 -3.82 -11.27
C TYR A 562 -18.68 -4.00 -9.76
N VAL A 563 -19.35 -3.09 -9.06
CA VAL A 563 -19.48 -3.13 -7.61
C VAL A 563 -20.16 -4.43 -7.17
N GLN A 564 -21.24 -4.83 -7.83
CA GLN A 564 -21.92 -6.11 -7.55
C GLN A 564 -20.99 -7.33 -7.69
N THR A 565 -20.04 -7.30 -8.62
CA THR A 565 -19.12 -8.43 -8.88
C THR A 565 -17.93 -8.44 -7.92
N PHE A 566 -17.31 -7.28 -7.67
CA PHE A 566 -16.00 -7.21 -6.99
C PHE A 566 -16.09 -6.81 -5.52
N TRP A 567 -17.15 -6.12 -5.09
CA TRP A 567 -17.29 -5.74 -3.68
C TRP A 567 -17.42 -6.93 -2.72
N PRO A 568 -18.11 -8.05 -3.04
CA PRO A 568 -18.11 -9.23 -2.19
C PRO A 568 -16.70 -9.79 -1.95
N ALA A 569 -15.90 -9.94 -3.01
CA ALA A 569 -14.52 -10.41 -2.89
C ALA A 569 -13.64 -9.45 -2.06
N ARG A 570 -13.85 -8.14 -2.22
CA ARG A 570 -13.17 -7.13 -1.41
C ARG A 570 -13.63 -7.16 0.05
N ALA A 571 -14.93 -7.35 0.30
CA ALA A 571 -15.50 -7.46 1.64
C ALA A 571 -14.94 -8.70 2.34
N PHE A 572 -14.84 -9.82 1.64
CA PHE A 572 -14.16 -11.02 2.15
C PHE A 572 -12.71 -10.72 2.55
N ALA A 573 -11.93 -10.05 1.69
CA ALA A 573 -10.54 -9.71 2.01
C ALA A 573 -10.40 -8.74 3.21
N GLU A 574 -11.28 -7.74 3.32
CA GLU A 574 -11.32 -6.84 4.48
C GLU A 574 -11.79 -7.55 5.75
N ALA A 575 -12.74 -8.48 5.66
CA ALA A 575 -13.20 -9.29 6.78
C ALA A 575 -12.09 -10.23 7.30
N VAL A 576 -11.34 -10.89 6.40
CA VAL A 576 -10.15 -11.68 6.76
C VAL A 576 -9.11 -10.80 7.46
N LYS A 577 -8.89 -9.57 6.98
CA LYS A 577 -7.96 -8.63 7.61
C LYS A 577 -8.40 -8.27 9.03
N TYR A 578 -9.64 -7.83 9.22
CA TYR A 578 -10.12 -7.39 10.53
C TYR A 578 -10.29 -8.53 11.54
N SER A 579 -10.56 -9.74 11.07
CA SER A 579 -10.61 -10.94 11.92
C SER A 579 -9.22 -11.49 12.26
N ALA A 580 -8.14 -11.03 11.61
CA ALA A 580 -6.81 -11.61 11.81
C ALA A 580 -6.24 -11.41 13.24
N THR A 581 -6.74 -10.42 14.00
CA THR A 581 -6.41 -10.21 15.42
C THR A 581 -7.35 -10.94 16.38
N GLN A 582 -8.41 -11.57 15.87
CA GLN A 582 -9.35 -12.37 16.66
C GLN A 582 -8.87 -13.81 16.82
N TYR A 583 -7.56 -14.06 16.81
CA TYR A 583 -7.03 -15.41 16.78
C TYR A 583 -7.30 -16.19 18.06
N SER A 584 -7.31 -17.52 17.93
CA SER A 584 -7.47 -18.41 19.06
C SER A 584 -6.19 -18.43 19.91
N VAL A 585 -6.33 -18.50 21.23
CA VAL A 585 -5.19 -18.51 22.16
C VAL A 585 -5.33 -19.70 23.09
N THR A 586 -4.25 -20.47 23.21
CA THR A 586 -4.12 -21.56 24.15
C THR A 586 -3.25 -21.09 25.30
N TYR A 587 -3.77 -21.25 26.52
CA TYR A 587 -3.10 -20.94 27.77
C TYR A 587 -2.60 -22.23 28.41
N GLU A 588 -1.30 -22.25 28.67
CA GLU A 588 -0.60 -23.42 29.20
C GLU A 588 -0.60 -23.44 30.73
N PRO A 589 -0.33 -24.61 31.36
CA PRO A 589 -0.17 -24.69 32.80
C PRO A 589 0.81 -23.65 33.37
N GLY A 590 0.38 -22.92 34.40
CA GLY A 590 1.16 -21.86 35.03
C GLY A 590 0.85 -20.44 34.55
N GLU A 591 0.11 -20.29 33.44
CA GLU A 591 -0.36 -18.98 32.97
C GLU A 591 -1.62 -18.52 33.72
N GLU A 592 -1.76 -17.21 33.96
CA GLU A 592 -2.92 -16.63 34.64
C GLU A 592 -3.97 -16.15 33.63
N VAL A 593 -5.19 -16.66 33.77
CA VAL A 593 -6.33 -16.33 32.90
C VAL A 593 -7.56 -16.05 33.77
N GLU A 594 -8.20 -14.89 33.59
CA GLU A 594 -9.35 -14.43 34.40
C GLU A 594 -9.09 -14.44 35.92
N GLY A 595 -7.86 -14.14 36.35
CA GLY A 595 -7.49 -14.15 37.77
C GLY A 595 -7.28 -15.55 38.37
N ARG A 596 -7.24 -16.60 37.52
CA ARG A 596 -6.95 -17.98 37.92
C ARG A 596 -5.74 -18.51 37.15
N VAL A 597 -4.75 -19.02 37.88
CA VAL A 597 -3.62 -19.75 37.29
C VAL A 597 -4.10 -21.12 36.77
N VAL A 598 -3.76 -21.44 35.52
CA VAL A 598 -4.06 -22.73 34.90
C VAL A 598 -3.25 -23.82 35.62
N PRO A 599 -3.88 -24.84 36.23
CA PRO A 599 -3.16 -25.86 36.97
C PRO A 599 -2.42 -26.84 36.04
N PRO A 600 -1.36 -27.53 36.52
CA PRO A 600 -0.71 -28.63 35.80
C PRO A 600 -1.71 -29.67 35.30
N GLY A 601 -1.60 -30.07 34.03
CA GLY A 601 -2.49 -31.04 33.38
C GLY A 601 -3.86 -30.47 32.94
N GLU A 602 -4.07 -29.16 33.06
CA GLU A 602 -5.20 -28.43 32.47
C GLU A 602 -4.67 -27.48 31.37
N VAL A 603 -5.43 -27.32 30.30
CA VAL A 603 -5.22 -26.28 29.29
C VAL A 603 -6.51 -25.50 29.11
N ALA A 604 -6.37 -24.18 28.97
CA ALA A 604 -7.50 -23.31 28.64
C ALA A 604 -7.31 -22.78 27.22
N TRP A 605 -8.32 -22.86 26.37
CA TRP A 605 -8.29 -22.36 25.01
C TRP A 605 -9.42 -21.38 24.78
N SER A 606 -9.12 -20.25 24.17
CA SER A 606 -10.11 -19.25 23.80
C SER A 606 -10.27 -19.29 22.29
N PRO A 607 -11.39 -19.79 21.73
CA PRO A 607 -11.66 -19.76 20.30
C PRO A 607 -11.81 -18.33 19.78
N ALA A 608 -11.68 -18.20 18.47
CA ALA A 608 -11.90 -16.94 17.77
C ALA A 608 -13.40 -16.71 17.58
N ASN A 609 -13.97 -15.63 18.13
CA ASN A 609 -15.17 -15.01 17.56
C ASN A 609 -16.39 -15.95 17.35
N LEU A 610 -16.95 -16.47 18.45
CA LEU A 610 -18.19 -17.26 18.38
C LEU A 610 -19.32 -16.43 17.76
N GLN A 611 -20.08 -17.02 16.82
CA GLN A 611 -21.30 -16.45 16.27
C GLN A 611 -22.47 -16.59 17.24
N ASP A 612 -23.37 -15.62 17.23
CA ASP A 612 -24.62 -15.64 18.00
C ASP A 612 -25.64 -16.60 17.38
N ASP A 613 -26.54 -17.12 18.20
CA ASP A 613 -27.61 -18.07 17.84
C ASP A 613 -27.16 -19.30 17.03
N ALA A 614 -25.99 -19.84 17.37
CA ALA A 614 -25.40 -21.00 16.71
C ALA A 614 -25.30 -22.22 17.65
N LEU A 615 -25.33 -23.41 17.06
CA LEU A 615 -25.04 -24.67 17.72
C LEU A 615 -23.60 -25.09 17.39
N TYR A 616 -22.82 -25.39 18.41
CA TYR A 616 -21.42 -25.75 18.27
C TYR A 616 -21.13 -27.17 18.77
N TYR A 617 -20.16 -27.79 18.12
CA TYR A 617 -19.57 -29.08 18.46
C TYR A 617 -18.07 -28.88 18.69
N TRP A 618 -17.54 -29.50 19.74
CA TRP A 618 -16.11 -29.42 20.03
C TRP A 618 -15.54 -30.73 20.55
N ARG A 619 -14.26 -30.96 20.27
CA ARG A 619 -13.54 -32.19 20.64
C ARG A 619 -12.06 -31.91 20.84
N VAL A 620 -11.37 -32.82 21.55
CA VAL A 620 -9.96 -32.64 21.90
C VAL A 620 -9.17 -33.92 21.73
N LYS A 621 -7.93 -33.80 21.26
CA LYS A 621 -6.93 -34.86 21.25
C LYS A 621 -5.60 -34.34 21.80
N VAL A 622 -4.72 -35.26 22.19
CA VAL A 622 -3.40 -34.94 22.74
C VAL A 622 -2.29 -35.69 22.02
N SER A 623 -1.08 -35.13 22.05
CA SER A 623 0.14 -35.75 21.54
C SER A 623 1.30 -35.51 22.51
N PHE A 624 2.21 -36.48 22.63
CA PHE A 624 3.49 -36.29 23.31
C PHE A 624 4.57 -35.67 22.39
N ASP A 625 4.31 -35.53 21.09
CA ASP A 625 5.22 -34.94 20.10
C ASP A 625 5.24 -33.40 20.21
N ILE A 626 5.63 -32.86 21.36
CA ILE A 626 5.71 -31.41 21.62
C ILE A 626 6.79 -30.72 20.77
N ASN A 627 7.82 -31.45 20.36
CA ASN A 627 8.96 -30.91 19.61
C ASN A 627 8.68 -30.74 18.11
N ILE A 628 7.64 -31.38 17.56
CA ILE A 628 7.28 -31.26 16.15
C ILE A 628 6.46 -29.98 15.99
N LYS A 629 6.94 -28.99 15.25
CA LYS A 629 6.25 -27.69 15.10
C LYS A 629 4.92 -27.83 14.33
N ASN A 630 4.90 -28.63 13.26
CA ASN A 630 3.71 -28.82 12.45
C ASN A 630 2.71 -29.77 13.14
N PRO A 631 1.51 -29.29 13.53
CA PRO A 631 0.51 -30.11 14.19
C PRO A 631 -0.01 -31.27 13.31
N THR A 632 0.02 -31.15 11.98
CA THR A 632 -0.48 -32.23 11.09
C THR A 632 0.40 -33.47 11.08
N LYS A 633 1.69 -33.33 11.43
CA LYS A 633 2.72 -34.40 11.40
C LYS A 633 2.92 -35.09 12.77
N ARG A 634 2.21 -34.63 13.81
CA ARG A 634 2.26 -35.23 15.16
C ARG A 634 1.44 -36.52 15.23
N ILE A 635 1.90 -37.50 16.01
CA ILE A 635 1.11 -38.69 16.33
C ILE A 635 0.17 -38.36 17.50
N TYR A 636 -1.13 -38.57 17.31
CA TYR A 636 -2.15 -38.24 18.30
C TYR A 636 -2.79 -39.47 18.92
N GLY A 637 -3.30 -39.27 20.13
CA GLY A 637 -4.21 -40.19 20.80
C GLY A 637 -5.62 -40.12 20.24
N PRO A 638 -6.53 -40.97 20.74
CA PRO A 638 -7.93 -40.94 20.34
C PRO A 638 -8.58 -39.61 20.71
N TRP A 639 -9.58 -39.21 19.93
CA TRP A 639 -10.42 -38.05 20.24
C TRP A 639 -11.21 -38.27 21.53
N SER A 640 -11.44 -37.19 22.28
CA SER A 640 -12.44 -37.15 23.35
C SER A 640 -13.85 -37.38 22.81
N GLU A 641 -14.81 -37.62 23.71
CA GLU A 641 -16.23 -37.48 23.36
C GLU A 641 -16.51 -36.06 22.84
N THR A 642 -17.39 -35.94 21.84
CA THR A 642 -17.77 -34.66 21.25
C THR A 642 -18.74 -33.92 22.18
N GLY A 643 -18.31 -32.78 22.73
CA GLY A 643 -19.17 -31.87 23.48
C GLY A 643 -19.97 -30.98 22.52
N TRP A 644 -21.10 -30.44 23.00
CA TRP A 644 -21.90 -29.47 22.25
C TRP A 644 -22.49 -28.39 23.16
N PHE A 645 -22.65 -27.18 22.64
CA PHE A 645 -23.24 -26.04 23.35
C PHE A 645 -23.94 -25.09 22.37
N THR A 646 -24.73 -24.15 22.88
CA THR A 646 -25.40 -23.12 22.07
C THR A 646 -25.03 -21.72 22.53
N THR A 647 -25.05 -20.73 21.63
CA THR A 647 -24.79 -19.32 21.95
C THR A 647 -26.08 -18.50 21.95
N ASP A 648 -26.20 -17.55 22.88
CA ASP A 648 -27.29 -16.56 22.97
C ASP A 648 -26.79 -15.25 23.60
N PHE A 649 -26.13 -14.41 22.81
CA PHE A 649 -25.57 -13.15 23.31
C PHE A 649 -26.66 -12.07 23.45
N ARG A 650 -27.73 -12.18 22.66
CA ARG A 650 -28.83 -11.19 22.60
C ARG A 650 -29.98 -11.50 23.55
N GLY A 651 -30.01 -12.67 24.17
CA GLY A 651 -31.12 -13.12 25.02
C GLY A 651 -32.43 -13.30 24.23
N ALA A 652 -32.33 -13.57 22.93
CA ALA A 652 -33.49 -13.60 22.03
C ALA A 652 -34.27 -14.92 22.10
N GLY A 653 -33.71 -15.96 22.74
CA GLY A 653 -34.42 -17.21 23.01
C GLY A 653 -34.83 -17.98 21.75
N GLY A 654 -33.96 -18.02 20.73
CA GLY A 654 -34.19 -18.71 19.46
C GLY A 654 -34.40 -20.23 19.60
N VAL A 655 -35.19 -20.81 18.69
CA VAL A 655 -35.38 -22.28 18.59
C VAL A 655 -34.18 -22.87 17.85
N ARG A 656 -33.28 -23.51 18.59
CA ARG A 656 -32.04 -24.07 18.05
C ARG A 656 -32.24 -25.53 17.65
N GLY A 657 -31.60 -25.94 16.55
CA GLY A 657 -31.67 -27.32 16.05
C GLY A 657 -31.27 -28.34 17.12
N SER A 658 -31.86 -29.54 17.08
CA SER A 658 -31.44 -30.62 17.98
C SER A 658 -30.03 -31.11 17.63
N PRO A 659 -29.13 -31.30 18.60
CA PRO A 659 -27.77 -31.73 18.32
C PRO A 659 -27.76 -33.12 17.72
N THR A 660 -27.19 -33.25 16.53
CA THR A 660 -26.87 -34.55 15.93
C THR A 660 -25.53 -35.03 16.49
N ILE A 661 -25.52 -36.14 17.22
CA ILE A 661 -24.30 -36.76 17.75
C ILE A 661 -23.85 -37.82 16.74
N LEU A 662 -22.65 -37.64 16.17
CA LEU A 662 -22.03 -38.61 15.27
C LEU A 662 -20.82 -39.24 15.98
N GLU A 663 -20.80 -40.57 16.05
CA GLU A 663 -19.57 -41.31 16.32
C GLU A 663 -18.71 -41.27 15.05
N LEU A 664 -17.64 -40.48 15.07
CA LEU A 664 -16.71 -40.40 13.95
C LEU A 664 -15.72 -41.58 14.02
N PRO A 665 -15.43 -42.26 12.90
CA PRO A 665 -14.50 -43.37 12.89
C PRO A 665 -13.10 -42.92 13.33
N THR A 666 -12.44 -43.76 14.13
CA THR A 666 -11.08 -43.51 14.61
C THR A 666 -10.12 -43.41 13.41
N PRO A 667 -9.33 -42.32 13.28
CA PRO A 667 -8.34 -42.21 12.20
C PRO A 667 -7.34 -43.36 12.23
N ARG A 668 -6.79 -43.75 11.07
CA ARG A 668 -5.63 -44.66 11.02
C ARG A 668 -4.39 -43.93 11.56
N GLY A 669 -3.51 -44.63 12.29
CA GLY A 669 -2.28 -44.04 12.86
C GLY A 669 -2.42 -43.40 14.26
N VAL A 670 -3.49 -43.71 14.99
CA VAL A 670 -3.71 -43.22 16.37
C VAL A 670 -2.91 -44.06 17.37
N ASP A 671 -2.16 -43.41 18.26
CA ASP A 671 -1.48 -44.06 19.37
C ASP A 671 -2.45 -44.24 20.55
N ALA A 672 -2.93 -45.47 20.72
CA ALA A 672 -3.88 -45.84 21.77
C ALA A 672 -3.28 -45.79 23.20
N SER A 673 -1.97 -45.59 23.35
CA SER A 673 -1.32 -45.45 24.66
C SER A 673 -1.45 -44.06 25.28
N LEU A 674 -1.88 -43.06 24.49
CA LEU A 674 -2.11 -41.69 24.93
C LEU A 674 -3.41 -41.56 25.74
N PRO A 675 -3.44 -40.74 26.81
CA PRO A 675 -4.63 -40.53 27.63
C PRO A 675 -5.72 -39.75 26.88
N VAL A 676 -7.00 -40.09 27.13
CA VAL A 676 -8.15 -39.37 26.57
C VAL A 676 -8.43 -38.12 27.41
N PRO A 677 -8.37 -36.91 26.85
CA PRO A 677 -8.64 -35.67 27.59
C PRO A 677 -10.14 -35.52 27.96
N LEU A 678 -10.41 -34.89 29.11
CA LEU A 678 -11.76 -34.58 29.60
C LEU A 678 -12.16 -33.14 29.31
N LEU A 679 -13.38 -32.96 28.79
CA LEU A 679 -14.00 -31.66 28.52
C LEU A 679 -14.58 -31.07 29.82
N MET A 680 -14.11 -29.89 30.25
CA MET A 680 -14.55 -29.27 31.52
C MET A 680 -15.52 -28.12 31.30
N VAL A 681 -15.15 -27.16 30.45
CA VAL A 681 -15.91 -25.94 30.15
C VAL A 681 -15.75 -25.67 28.65
N PRO A 682 -16.80 -25.27 27.91
CA PRO A 682 -18.21 -25.28 28.31
C PRO A 682 -18.71 -26.71 28.55
N GLN A 683 -19.62 -26.90 29.51
CA GLN A 683 -20.24 -28.22 29.73
C GLN A 683 -21.18 -28.56 28.57
N THR A 684 -21.35 -29.84 28.29
CA THR A 684 -22.30 -30.27 27.25
C THR A 684 -23.70 -29.75 27.57
N ALA A 685 -24.40 -29.21 26.56
CA ALA A 685 -25.72 -28.61 26.65
C ALA A 685 -25.84 -27.25 27.36
N THR A 686 -24.73 -26.52 27.56
CA THR A 686 -24.80 -25.15 28.11
C THR A 686 -25.21 -24.11 27.07
N VAL A 687 -25.83 -23.03 27.55
CA VAL A 687 -26.04 -21.80 26.76
C VAL A 687 -24.94 -20.82 27.18
N ILE A 688 -24.19 -20.33 26.20
CA ILE A 688 -23.15 -19.33 26.36
C ILE A 688 -23.73 -17.96 26.00
N ASP A 689 -23.62 -17.01 26.91
CA ASP A 689 -24.10 -15.63 26.79
C ASP A 689 -22.99 -14.62 26.42
N GLU A 690 -21.73 -15.06 26.34
CA GLU A 690 -20.59 -14.23 25.97
C GLU A 690 -19.84 -14.75 24.72
N PRO A 691 -19.44 -13.86 23.79
CA PRO A 691 -18.77 -14.26 22.54
C PRO A 691 -17.34 -14.77 22.72
N GLU A 692 -16.72 -14.51 23.88
CA GLU A 692 -15.39 -14.98 24.24
C GLU A 692 -15.51 -15.91 25.46
N THR A 693 -15.58 -17.22 25.22
CA THR A 693 -15.62 -18.23 26.30
C THR A 693 -14.34 -19.03 26.34
N LEU A 694 -13.85 -19.36 27.54
CA LEU A 694 -12.69 -20.22 27.73
C LEU A 694 -13.09 -21.70 27.76
N PHE A 695 -12.46 -22.47 26.90
CA PHE A 695 -12.59 -23.91 26.77
C PHE A 695 -11.53 -24.56 27.65
N ARG A 696 -11.93 -25.22 28.73
CA ARG A 696 -11.01 -25.85 29.66
C ARG A 696 -11.02 -27.35 29.43
N VAL A 697 -9.83 -27.92 29.32
CA VAL A 697 -9.59 -29.35 29.11
C VAL A 697 -8.63 -29.85 30.17
N ARG A 698 -8.86 -31.05 30.71
CA ARG A 698 -7.99 -31.65 31.71
C ARG A 698 -7.64 -33.10 31.37
N LEU A 699 -6.42 -33.52 31.67
CA LEU A 699 -6.04 -34.92 31.62
C LEU A 699 -6.58 -35.72 32.83
N PRO A 700 -7.10 -36.94 32.63
CA PRO A 700 -7.74 -37.72 33.69
C PRO A 700 -6.76 -38.26 34.76
N THR A 701 -5.46 -38.37 34.47
CA THR A 701 -4.47 -38.95 35.38
C THR A 701 -3.85 -37.88 36.29
N GLU A 702 -4.22 -37.90 37.58
CA GLU A 702 -3.50 -37.20 38.64
C GLU A 702 -2.05 -37.72 38.71
N GLY A 703 -1.10 -36.98 38.13
CA GLY A 703 0.34 -37.23 38.28
C GLY A 703 1.15 -37.44 37.00
N ASP A 704 0.53 -37.49 35.81
CA ASP A 704 1.30 -37.43 34.56
C ASP A 704 1.62 -35.97 34.23
N THR A 705 2.78 -35.50 34.68
CA THR A 705 3.28 -34.13 34.49
C THR A 705 4.05 -33.96 33.18
N ARG A 706 3.92 -34.89 32.24
CA ARG A 706 4.55 -34.76 30.93
C ARG A 706 3.83 -33.68 30.14
N ASP A 707 4.61 -32.76 29.58
CA ASP A 707 4.08 -31.75 28.68
C ASP A 707 3.47 -32.46 27.46
N VAL A 708 2.19 -32.17 27.21
CA VAL A 708 1.43 -32.70 26.08
C VAL A 708 0.94 -31.54 25.22
N ALA A 709 0.99 -31.73 23.91
CA ALA A 709 0.35 -30.82 22.99
C ALA A 709 -1.14 -31.14 22.87
N TYR A 710 -2.00 -30.16 23.16
CA TYR A 710 -3.45 -30.28 22.97
C TYR A 710 -3.85 -29.74 21.59
N VAL A 711 -4.73 -30.47 20.91
CA VAL A 711 -5.45 -29.95 19.74
C VAL A 711 -6.92 -30.01 20.02
N ILE A 712 -7.52 -28.82 20.11
CA ILE A 712 -8.93 -28.59 20.34
C ILE A 712 -9.54 -28.13 19.02
N GLU A 713 -10.63 -28.75 18.60
CA GLU A 713 -11.37 -28.39 17.39
C GLU A 713 -12.79 -27.97 17.76
N LEU A 714 -13.30 -26.97 17.04
CA LEU A 714 -14.64 -26.40 17.19
C LEU A 714 -15.26 -26.22 15.81
N ASP A 715 -16.51 -26.62 15.64
CA ASP A 715 -17.26 -26.43 14.39
C ASP A 715 -18.76 -26.30 14.67
N THR A 716 -19.51 -25.79 13.71
CA THR A 716 -20.98 -25.83 13.67
C THR A 716 -21.51 -27.10 12.97
N ASP A 717 -20.69 -27.78 12.17
CA ASP A 717 -21.00 -29.10 11.60
C ASP A 717 -20.51 -30.23 12.54
N PRO A 718 -21.37 -31.20 12.93
CA PRO A 718 -20.95 -32.35 13.75
C PRO A 718 -19.87 -33.25 13.10
N LYS A 719 -19.60 -33.09 11.80
CA LYS A 719 -18.52 -33.80 11.09
C LYS A 719 -17.17 -33.06 11.13
N PHE A 720 -17.09 -31.86 11.70
CA PHE A 720 -15.89 -31.02 11.69
C PHE A 720 -15.39 -30.75 10.25
N ARG A 721 -16.31 -30.42 9.36
CA ARG A 721 -16.08 -30.08 7.94
C ARG A 721 -16.96 -28.89 7.49
N GLY A 722 -17.49 -28.14 8.45
CA GLY A 722 -18.34 -27.00 8.21
C GLY A 722 -17.54 -25.75 7.82
N ASP A 723 -18.27 -24.72 7.41
CA ASP A 723 -17.68 -23.45 6.99
C ASP A 723 -17.11 -22.63 8.18
N PHE A 724 -17.49 -22.98 9.42
CA PHE A 724 -17.03 -22.36 10.67
C PHE A 724 -16.14 -23.32 11.46
N PHE A 725 -15.14 -23.92 10.82
CA PHE A 725 -14.15 -24.74 11.51
C PHE A 725 -13.08 -23.86 12.18
N GLN A 726 -12.69 -24.21 13.42
CA GLN A 726 -11.56 -23.62 14.12
C GLN A 726 -10.75 -24.68 14.85
N SER A 727 -9.43 -24.48 14.90
CA SER A 727 -8.52 -25.33 15.65
C SER A 727 -7.57 -24.53 16.54
N SER A 728 -7.24 -25.07 17.72
CA SER A 728 -6.18 -24.52 18.59
C SER A 728 -4.77 -24.62 17.98
N ALA A 729 -4.63 -25.36 16.88
CA ALA A 729 -3.40 -25.49 16.10
C ALA A 729 -3.24 -24.40 15.02
N GLU A 730 -4.29 -23.63 14.73
CA GLU A 730 -4.25 -22.60 13.70
C GLU A 730 -3.51 -21.36 14.19
N THR A 731 -2.54 -20.91 13.38
CA THR A 731 -1.85 -19.63 13.58
C THR A 731 -2.36 -18.60 12.59
N PRO A 732 -2.42 -17.31 12.95
CA PRO A 732 -2.92 -16.29 12.02
C PRO A 732 -2.02 -16.20 10.79
N MET A 733 -2.62 -16.12 9.60
CA MET A 733 -1.92 -16.04 8.32
C MET A 733 -0.82 -14.96 8.30
N PHE A 734 -1.00 -13.84 9.02
CA PHE A 734 0.03 -12.81 9.14
C PHE A 734 1.34 -13.33 9.77
N PHE A 735 1.25 -14.14 10.84
CA PHE A 735 2.44 -14.72 11.48
C PHE A 735 3.10 -15.78 10.59
N GLN A 736 2.30 -16.56 9.83
CA GLN A 736 2.79 -17.51 8.84
C GLN A 736 3.59 -16.82 7.70
N ILE A 737 3.11 -15.65 7.28
CA ILE A 737 3.72 -14.90 6.19
C ILE A 737 5.03 -14.23 6.65
N TYR A 738 5.12 -13.68 7.88
CA TYR A 738 6.21 -12.77 8.25
C TYR A 738 7.15 -13.24 9.36
N TRP A 739 6.79 -14.24 10.18
CA TRP A 739 7.57 -14.62 11.35
C TRP A 739 8.11 -16.04 11.27
N GLN A 740 7.21 -17.02 11.17
CA GLN A 740 7.55 -18.45 11.14
C GLN A 740 6.65 -19.18 10.15
N ASP A 741 7.24 -19.98 9.27
CA ASP A 741 6.51 -20.94 8.43
C ASP A 741 6.18 -22.20 9.25
N PRO A 742 4.91 -22.44 9.63
CA PRO A 742 4.54 -23.58 10.47
C PRO A 742 4.52 -24.91 9.70
N ARG A 743 4.62 -24.89 8.36
CA ARG A 743 4.53 -26.08 7.52
C ARG A 743 5.85 -26.83 7.37
N SER A 744 6.99 -26.18 7.69
CA SER A 744 8.30 -26.82 7.76
C SER A 744 8.35 -27.76 8.98
N ALA A 745 8.00 -29.03 8.81
CA ALA A 745 7.87 -29.96 9.92
C ALA A 745 9.18 -30.67 10.30
N GLY A 746 10.09 -30.91 9.36
CA GLY A 746 11.41 -31.48 9.63
C GLY A 746 11.38 -32.67 10.61
N ASP A 747 10.33 -33.48 10.57
CA ASP A 747 10.12 -34.58 11.52
C ASP A 747 10.96 -35.80 11.17
N GLY A 748 11.54 -35.83 9.96
CA GLY A 748 12.52 -36.83 9.54
C GLY A 748 11.95 -38.25 9.61
N ARG A 749 10.63 -38.35 9.42
CA ARG A 749 9.86 -39.58 9.47
C ARG A 749 9.65 -40.02 8.03
N ASP A 750 10.18 -41.18 7.74
CA ASP A 750 9.86 -42.00 6.59
C ASP A 750 8.36 -42.43 6.70
N GLU A 751 7.48 -41.73 5.99
CA GLU A 751 6.02 -41.90 6.08
C GLU A 751 5.49 -43.08 5.25
N ASP A 752 6.30 -43.60 4.32
CA ASP A 752 5.98 -44.70 3.41
C ASP A 752 6.83 -45.98 3.65
N PHE A 753 7.73 -45.93 4.62
CA PHE A 753 8.57 -47.03 5.14
C PHE A 753 9.62 -47.56 4.16
N ASP A 754 10.15 -46.70 3.32
CA ASP A 754 11.14 -47.03 2.28
C ASP A 754 12.60 -47.01 2.80
N GLY A 755 12.82 -46.40 3.97
CA GLY A 755 14.09 -46.25 4.65
C GLY A 755 14.82 -44.92 4.41
N LEU A 756 14.20 -43.97 3.70
CA LEU A 756 14.73 -42.63 3.39
C LEU A 756 13.74 -41.55 3.86
N ALA A 757 14.21 -40.30 3.90
CA ALA A 757 13.39 -39.14 4.26
C ALA A 757 13.94 -37.96 3.45
N ASP A 758 13.38 -37.72 2.26
CA ASP A 758 13.91 -36.78 1.25
C ASP A 758 12.85 -35.91 0.54
N GLU A 759 13.30 -35.12 -0.44
CA GLU A 759 12.59 -33.94 -1.01
C GLU A 759 12.23 -34.14 -2.50
N GLU A 760 11.24 -34.96 -2.80
CA GLU A 760 10.86 -35.25 -4.20
C GLU A 760 9.93 -34.18 -4.82
N VAL A 761 9.24 -33.38 -4.01
CA VAL A 761 8.43 -32.22 -4.48
C VAL A 761 9.23 -31.23 -5.33
N LEU A 762 10.55 -31.11 -5.07
CA LEU A 762 11.40 -30.01 -5.51
C LEU A 762 11.81 -30.11 -7.00
N ASN A 763 11.97 -31.34 -7.52
CA ASN A 763 12.36 -31.61 -8.91
C ASN A 763 11.27 -32.31 -9.74
N GLN A 764 10.17 -32.76 -9.11
CA GLN A 764 9.08 -33.51 -9.75
C GLN A 764 9.58 -34.74 -10.50
N LYS A 765 10.68 -35.32 -10.03
CA LYS A 765 11.25 -36.55 -10.52
C LYS A 765 11.32 -37.51 -9.35
N ASP A 766 10.65 -38.62 -9.56
CA ASP A 766 10.88 -39.90 -8.90
C ASP A 766 12.34 -40.31 -9.19
N ASP A 767 13.25 -39.83 -8.34
CA ASP A 767 14.70 -39.99 -8.51
C ASP A 767 15.17 -41.34 -7.94
N ASP A 768 14.33 -42.05 -7.19
CA ASP A 768 14.58 -43.36 -6.58
C ASP A 768 13.81 -44.52 -7.26
N GLY A 769 12.77 -44.23 -8.05
CA GLY A 769 12.07 -45.12 -8.97
C GLY A 769 10.85 -45.83 -8.39
N ASP A 770 10.25 -45.31 -7.31
CA ASP A 770 9.16 -45.95 -6.56
C ASP A 770 7.74 -45.62 -7.11
N GLY A 771 7.63 -44.58 -7.94
CA GLY A 771 6.41 -44.11 -8.57
C GLY A 771 5.57 -43.14 -7.74
N ALA A 772 6.07 -42.67 -6.60
CA ALA A 772 5.51 -41.60 -5.78
C ALA A 772 6.30 -40.28 -5.96
N ILE A 773 5.81 -39.21 -5.35
CA ILE A 773 6.49 -37.91 -5.21
C ILE A 773 6.13 -37.45 -3.79
N ASP A 774 7.08 -37.46 -2.86
CA ASP A 774 6.85 -37.17 -1.43
C ASP A 774 7.52 -35.88 -0.88
N GLU A 775 7.18 -35.49 0.36
CA GLU A 775 6.88 -34.09 0.73
C GLU A 775 7.72 -33.41 1.86
N ASP A 776 8.79 -34.00 2.37
CA ASP A 776 9.51 -33.41 3.53
C ASP A 776 10.51 -32.31 3.12
N LEU A 777 9.97 -31.13 2.79
CA LEU A 777 10.74 -29.90 2.55
C LEU A 777 11.50 -29.45 3.81
N ARG A 778 12.81 -29.67 3.83
CA ARG A 778 13.72 -29.18 4.87
C ARG A 778 14.06 -27.72 4.59
N HIS A 779 13.24 -26.81 5.13
CA HIS A 779 13.59 -25.40 5.12
C HIS A 779 14.90 -25.16 5.90
N PRO A 780 15.95 -24.52 5.32
CA PRO A 780 17.25 -24.35 6.00
C PRO A 780 17.23 -23.57 7.32
N LEU A 781 16.16 -22.78 7.53
CA LEU A 781 15.94 -21.98 8.73
C LEU A 781 14.82 -22.53 9.64
N ASP A 782 14.35 -23.76 9.41
CA ASP A 782 13.31 -24.39 10.24
C ASP A 782 12.05 -23.50 10.42
N GLY A 783 11.65 -22.89 9.29
CA GLY A 783 10.55 -21.94 9.17
C GLY A 783 10.81 -20.49 9.63
N GLU A 784 11.92 -20.16 10.31
CA GLU A 784 12.14 -18.80 10.82
C GLU A 784 12.50 -17.79 9.72
N LYS A 785 11.74 -16.70 9.61
CA LYS A 785 11.93 -15.67 8.55
C LYS A 785 12.72 -14.45 9.01
N TRP A 786 12.85 -14.19 10.33
CA TRP A 786 13.68 -13.09 10.85
C TRP A 786 15.15 -13.11 10.38
N PRO A 787 15.81 -14.26 10.11
CA PRO A 787 17.21 -14.26 9.68
C PRO A 787 17.36 -13.66 8.28
N ILE A 788 16.35 -13.85 7.42
CA ILE A 788 16.30 -13.30 6.07
C ILE A 788 16.21 -11.77 6.13
N LEU A 789 15.43 -11.22 7.06
CA LEU A 789 15.35 -9.78 7.31
C LEU A 789 16.70 -9.21 7.76
N LEU A 790 17.36 -9.86 8.72
CA LEU A 790 18.68 -9.43 9.20
C LEU A 790 19.73 -9.52 8.10
N PHE A 791 19.68 -10.56 7.27
CA PHE A 791 20.52 -10.69 6.08
C PHE A 791 20.27 -9.54 5.09
N GLY A 792 19.02 -9.20 4.80
CA GLY A 792 18.65 -8.05 3.98
C GLY A 792 19.19 -6.72 4.52
N LEU A 793 19.15 -6.53 5.85
CA LEU A 793 19.71 -5.35 6.50
C LEU A 793 21.23 -5.27 6.35
N VAL A 794 21.94 -6.36 6.66
CA VAL A 794 23.41 -6.42 6.55
C VAL A 794 23.83 -6.25 5.09
N PHE A 795 23.11 -6.88 4.17
CA PHE A 795 23.31 -6.74 2.72
C PHE A 795 23.11 -5.29 2.27
N GLY A 796 22.03 -4.62 2.69
CA GLY A 796 21.74 -3.23 2.36
C GLY A 796 22.82 -2.25 2.85
N ILE A 797 23.31 -2.44 4.08
CA ILE A 797 24.42 -1.65 4.64
C ILE A 797 25.73 -1.97 3.90
N GLY A 798 25.99 -3.24 3.63
CA GLY A 798 27.18 -3.73 2.94
C GLY A 798 27.29 -3.20 1.52
N ILE A 799 26.24 -3.36 0.72
CA ILE A 799 26.20 -2.91 -0.68
C ILE A 799 26.37 -1.39 -0.76
N TYR A 800 25.70 -0.64 0.11
CA TYR A 800 25.88 0.81 0.19
C TYR A 800 27.31 1.18 0.57
N SER A 801 27.90 0.51 1.56
CA SER A 801 29.28 0.79 2.02
C SER A 801 30.31 0.48 0.95
N ILE A 802 30.17 -0.65 0.25
CA ILE A 802 31.05 -1.08 -0.84
C ILE A 802 30.95 -0.12 -2.02
N LEU A 803 29.74 0.17 -2.49
CA LEU A 803 29.52 1.08 -3.62
C LEU A 803 29.96 2.50 -3.29
N SER A 804 29.69 2.95 -2.07
CA SER A 804 30.23 4.20 -1.55
C SER A 804 31.75 4.17 -1.61
N PHE A 805 32.42 3.11 -1.12
CA PHE A 805 33.88 2.92 -1.11
C PHE A 805 34.50 3.05 -2.51
N PHE A 806 33.87 2.49 -3.54
CA PHE A 806 34.33 2.59 -4.93
C PHE A 806 33.94 3.92 -5.61
N GLY A 807 33.14 4.76 -4.98
CA GLY A 807 32.67 6.01 -5.58
C GLY A 807 31.73 5.80 -6.76
N MET A 808 30.95 4.70 -6.73
CA MET A 808 29.96 4.44 -7.76
C MET A 808 28.82 5.46 -7.70
N PRO A 809 28.13 5.72 -8.84
CA PRO A 809 27.03 6.68 -8.89
C PRO A 809 25.94 6.35 -7.87
N MET A 810 25.51 7.35 -7.10
CA MET A 810 24.54 7.14 -6.02
C MET A 810 23.22 6.55 -6.53
N PHE A 811 22.78 6.98 -7.72
CA PHE A 811 21.58 6.49 -8.38
C PHE A 811 21.57 4.97 -8.59
N PHE A 812 22.72 4.32 -8.75
CA PHE A 812 22.78 2.87 -8.92
C PHE A 812 22.30 2.13 -7.68
N VAL A 813 22.77 2.54 -6.49
CA VAL A 813 22.33 1.96 -5.21
C VAL A 813 20.82 2.12 -5.05
N TRP A 814 20.31 3.31 -5.35
CA TRP A 814 18.89 3.60 -5.23
C TRP A 814 18.03 2.89 -6.26
N GLY A 815 18.52 2.72 -7.49
CA GLY A 815 17.89 1.86 -8.47
C GLY A 815 17.75 0.42 -7.98
N TYR A 816 18.81 -0.11 -7.37
CA TYR A 816 18.77 -1.45 -6.79
C TYR A 816 17.72 -1.54 -5.67
N ILE A 817 17.69 -0.56 -4.77
CA ILE A 817 16.69 -0.47 -3.69
C ILE A 817 15.26 -0.35 -4.25
N ARG A 818 15.07 0.45 -5.31
CA ARG A 818 13.79 0.54 -6.03
C ARG A 818 13.35 -0.82 -6.55
N GLY A 819 14.28 -1.58 -7.13
CA GLY A 819 14.06 -2.95 -7.55
C GLY A 819 13.58 -3.83 -6.38
N VAL A 820 14.33 -3.82 -5.28
CA VAL A 820 14.00 -4.58 -4.06
C VAL A 820 12.63 -4.20 -3.49
N ALA A 821 12.31 -2.91 -3.43
CA ALA A 821 11.02 -2.42 -2.92
C ALA A 821 9.84 -2.77 -3.83
N SER A 822 10.09 -3.10 -5.11
CA SER A 822 9.05 -3.52 -6.05
C SER A 822 8.76 -5.02 -6.04
N VAL A 823 9.46 -5.80 -5.20
CA VAL A 823 9.19 -7.24 -5.07
C VAL A 823 7.79 -7.45 -4.50
N GLY A 824 7.00 -8.30 -5.16
CA GLY A 824 5.58 -8.52 -4.85
C GLY A 824 4.59 -7.57 -5.55
N VAL A 825 5.06 -6.55 -6.26
CA VAL A 825 4.20 -5.67 -7.08
C VAL A 825 4.20 -6.13 -8.55
N ALA A 826 3.03 -6.29 -9.17
CA ALA A 826 2.86 -6.78 -10.55
C ALA A 826 3.69 -6.04 -11.63
N THR A 827 4.25 -4.86 -11.30
CA THR A 827 5.10 -4.03 -12.15
C THR A 827 6.58 -4.43 -12.18
N PHE A 828 7.00 -5.44 -11.42
CA PHE A 828 8.40 -5.90 -11.35
C PHE A 828 9.01 -6.13 -12.76
N PHE A 829 8.25 -6.69 -13.70
CA PHE A 829 8.70 -6.96 -15.07
C PHE A 829 8.90 -5.71 -15.93
N LEU A 830 8.28 -4.58 -15.58
CA LEU A 830 8.39 -3.35 -16.35
C LEU A 830 9.82 -2.81 -16.34
N MET A 831 10.60 -3.13 -15.30
CA MET A 831 11.99 -2.70 -15.16
C MET A 831 12.92 -3.29 -16.23
N LEU A 832 12.61 -4.47 -16.78
CA LEU A 832 13.35 -5.04 -17.93
C LEU A 832 13.22 -4.16 -19.17
N THR A 833 12.02 -3.65 -19.41
CA THR A 833 11.73 -2.79 -20.57
C THR A 833 12.23 -1.34 -20.37
N GLU A 834 12.36 -0.87 -19.12
CA GLU A 834 12.96 0.45 -18.82
C GLU A 834 14.41 0.55 -19.32
N VAL A 835 15.18 -0.54 -19.24
CA VAL A 835 16.58 -0.59 -19.71
C VAL A 835 16.70 -0.25 -21.19
N VAL A 836 15.76 -0.73 -22.01
CA VAL A 836 15.74 -0.44 -23.45
C VAL A 836 15.63 1.07 -23.68
N GLY A 837 14.74 1.74 -22.94
CA GLY A 837 14.62 3.20 -22.95
C GLY A 837 15.91 3.90 -22.51
N ALA A 838 16.51 3.47 -21.40
CA ALA A 838 17.73 4.09 -20.89
C ALA A 838 18.93 3.93 -21.83
N MET A 839 19.06 2.77 -22.49
CA MET A 839 20.10 2.53 -23.50
C MET A 839 19.88 3.38 -24.75
N LEU A 840 18.64 3.50 -25.23
CA LEU A 840 18.31 4.40 -26.35
C LEU A 840 18.64 5.86 -26.01
N ALA A 841 18.28 6.33 -24.82
CA ALA A 841 18.63 7.67 -24.36
C ALA A 841 20.15 7.89 -24.39
N LYS A 842 20.91 6.99 -23.77
CA LYS A 842 22.36 7.14 -23.59
C LYS A 842 23.16 7.03 -24.88
N TYR A 843 22.88 6.01 -25.70
CA TYR A 843 23.73 5.67 -26.84
C TYR A 843 23.28 6.32 -28.14
N TYR A 844 21.98 6.64 -28.29
CA TYR A 844 21.45 7.22 -29.52
C TYR A 844 21.10 8.72 -29.38
N PHE A 845 20.34 9.08 -28.34
CA PHE A 845 19.82 10.44 -28.24
C PHE A 845 20.79 11.46 -27.63
N TRP A 846 21.50 11.11 -26.55
CA TRP A 846 22.46 12.04 -25.90
C TRP A 846 23.57 12.50 -26.85
N PRO A 847 24.21 11.63 -27.67
CA PRO A 847 25.25 12.07 -28.59
C PRO A 847 24.72 12.97 -29.72
N ARG A 848 23.44 12.82 -30.09
CA ARG A 848 22.84 13.50 -31.24
C ARG A 848 22.23 14.86 -30.90
N PHE A 849 21.57 14.96 -29.75
CA PHE A 849 20.81 16.16 -29.35
C PHE A 849 21.44 16.91 -28.17
N GLY A 850 22.49 16.36 -27.56
CA GLY A 850 23.05 16.86 -26.32
C GLY A 850 22.25 16.41 -25.10
N LYS A 851 22.95 16.08 -24.00
CA LYS A 851 22.36 15.44 -22.81
C LYS A 851 21.28 16.28 -22.12
N GLN A 852 21.55 17.57 -21.87
CA GLN A 852 20.59 18.46 -21.19
C GLN A 852 19.37 18.76 -22.06
N HIS A 853 19.58 19.12 -23.33
CA HIS A 853 18.49 19.43 -24.25
C HIS A 853 17.61 18.21 -24.51
N TRP A 854 18.19 17.03 -24.73
CA TRP A 854 17.42 15.79 -24.88
C TRP A 854 16.54 15.50 -23.66
N ARG A 855 17.05 15.65 -22.44
CA ARG A 855 16.25 15.38 -21.23
C ARG A 855 15.02 16.27 -21.14
N GLN A 856 15.15 17.56 -21.48
CA GLN A 856 14.00 18.47 -21.55
C GLN A 856 13.01 18.01 -22.64
N VAL A 857 13.50 17.63 -23.82
CA VAL A 857 12.67 17.11 -24.93
C VAL A 857 11.96 15.81 -24.56
N ALA A 858 12.67 14.86 -23.96
CA ALA A 858 12.14 13.57 -23.53
C ALA A 858 11.02 13.72 -22.50
N MET A 859 11.12 14.68 -21.57
CA MET A 859 10.07 14.98 -20.60
C MET A 859 8.79 15.43 -21.29
N VAL A 860 8.89 16.39 -22.22
CA VAL A 860 7.72 16.90 -22.96
C VAL A 860 7.13 15.83 -23.89
N LEU A 861 7.99 15.03 -24.54
CA LEU A 861 7.60 13.89 -25.38
C LEU A 861 6.83 12.83 -24.56
N ALA A 862 7.30 12.49 -23.36
CA ALA A 862 6.66 11.52 -22.48
C ALA A 862 5.29 12.00 -21.99
N VAL A 863 5.16 13.28 -21.65
CA VAL A 863 3.85 13.88 -21.31
C VAL A 863 2.90 13.78 -22.51
N GLY A 864 3.36 14.16 -23.71
CA GLY A 864 2.57 14.01 -24.94
C GLY A 864 2.12 12.57 -25.17
N PHE A 865 3.02 11.60 -25.05
CA PHE A 865 2.70 10.17 -25.16
C PHE A 865 1.63 9.73 -24.15
N GLY A 866 1.76 10.15 -22.89
CA GLY A 866 0.75 9.90 -21.86
C GLY A 866 -0.62 10.43 -22.27
N VAL A 867 -0.69 11.68 -22.75
CA VAL A 867 -1.94 12.30 -23.25
C VAL A 867 -2.53 11.53 -24.44
N GLY A 868 -1.69 11.10 -25.38
CA GLY A 868 -2.14 10.34 -26.55
C GLY A 868 -2.80 9.01 -26.17
N ILE A 869 -2.14 8.21 -25.32
CA ILE A 869 -2.72 6.95 -24.81
C ILE A 869 -4.00 7.21 -24.03
N SER A 870 -3.99 8.26 -23.21
CA SER A 870 -5.10 8.67 -22.35
C SER A 870 -6.37 8.98 -23.16
N LEU A 871 -6.24 9.75 -24.25
CA LEU A 871 -7.36 10.06 -25.15
C LEU A 871 -8.00 8.80 -25.75
N VAL A 872 -7.17 7.85 -26.20
CA VAL A 872 -7.66 6.57 -26.72
C VAL A 872 -8.35 5.76 -25.61
N GLY A 873 -7.74 5.67 -24.44
CA GLY A 873 -8.29 4.97 -23.29
C GLY A 873 -9.67 5.51 -22.90
N MET A 874 -9.84 6.83 -22.86
CA MET A 874 -11.13 7.45 -22.58
C MET A 874 -12.17 7.21 -23.68
N PHE A 875 -11.78 7.27 -24.95
CA PHE A 875 -12.69 6.93 -26.05
C PHE A 875 -13.17 5.47 -25.95
N CYS A 876 -12.27 4.55 -25.63
CA CYS A 876 -12.58 3.14 -25.45
C CYS A 876 -13.48 2.91 -24.23
N ALA A 877 -13.17 3.55 -23.11
CA ALA A 877 -14.01 3.52 -21.91
C ALA A 877 -15.41 4.06 -22.21
N ALA A 878 -15.53 5.22 -22.87
CA ALA A 878 -16.82 5.80 -23.26
C ALA A 878 -17.61 4.88 -24.21
N THR A 879 -16.94 4.21 -25.14
CA THR A 879 -17.59 3.26 -26.06
C THR A 879 -18.08 2.01 -25.32
N LEU A 880 -17.24 1.44 -24.45
CA LEU A 880 -17.59 0.31 -23.60
C LEU A 880 -18.75 0.65 -22.65
N MET A 881 -18.78 1.88 -22.12
CA MET A 881 -19.90 2.40 -21.34
C MET A 881 -21.19 2.45 -22.15
N ILE A 882 -21.17 3.05 -23.34
CA ILE A 882 -22.36 3.14 -24.21
C ILE A 882 -22.86 1.73 -24.53
N SER A 883 -21.98 0.81 -24.88
CA SER A 883 -22.37 -0.58 -25.16
C SER A 883 -23.00 -1.28 -23.96
N LYS A 884 -22.41 -1.15 -22.76
CA LYS A 884 -22.96 -1.76 -21.54
C LYS A 884 -24.29 -1.12 -21.12
N ALA A 885 -24.43 0.19 -21.29
CA ALA A 885 -25.68 0.91 -21.02
C ALA A 885 -26.80 0.49 -21.97
N VAL A 886 -26.48 0.23 -23.26
CA VAL A 886 -27.43 -0.27 -24.26
C VAL A 886 -27.75 -1.76 -24.07
N SER A 887 -26.81 -2.58 -23.58
CA SER A 887 -27.11 -4.01 -23.32
C SER A 887 -27.95 -4.22 -22.07
N ALA A 888 -27.83 -3.35 -21.05
CA ALA A 888 -28.64 -3.40 -19.84
C ALA A 888 -30.12 -3.07 -20.10
N THR A 889 -30.46 -2.39 -21.20
CA THR A 889 -31.86 -2.15 -21.60
C THR A 889 -32.47 -3.30 -22.41
N THR A 890 -31.73 -4.40 -22.64
CA THR A 890 -32.20 -5.58 -23.38
C THR A 890 -32.42 -6.84 -22.52
N PHE A 891 -32.56 -6.71 -21.20
CA PHE A 891 -33.04 -7.80 -20.35
C PHE A 891 -34.32 -7.42 -19.60
#